data_AF-A0A3A8JY34-F1
#
_entry.id   AF-A0A3A8JY34-F1
#
_cell.length_a   1.000
_cell.length_b   1.000
_cell.length_c   1.000
_cell.angle_alpha   90.00
_cell.angle_beta   90.00
_cell.angle_gamma   90.00
#
_symmetry.space_group_name_H-M   'P 1'
#
loop_
_entity.id
_entity.type
_entity.pdbx_description
1 polymer ?
#
loop_
_entity_poly.entity_id
_entity_poly.type
_entity_poly.pdbx_seq_one_letter_code
_entity_poly.pdbx_strand_id
1 'polypeptide(L)'
;MSRSRLTGIVLAFLAASCLAVDSEAATYGVTPSGSSAIFYVDTTDWADIHYKLNNGQQLNIRMAVTGGRNQYTVTGLVAGNFIDYNYTYWDVSCACARDTAVTRYTHTGGTTPPVDAGTPPVDAGTPDAGPPPNGDAGPVVPLFTSATALEPATIETTSTAIITRVGDRVRDRHMREDMYQAYDHYLALYFQQRTHWIEIVDEVAKGGSNITVNLYSVYPYDSPDFRAFFRGLNTVAEYFHNADFVKVSDFKQTATVNFNAKEGRAIRVGDRMEMEIGVFLQAPVEGRFNYYSSGILYIVGQGGIVPFEGQGAIRDSFPLPAKAWAGGRTTLHTPFSNEPDNRFLQMSTNMAPVNAQPFVEGRRLHHTNFQDGSHSEPGNPVFTAQANKLGNNFVETSCVACHKQNGRGLPPTTTNTTLTNYVVKVGKVNGSTVTVDPALGFRLQSRAVSGTPEADVRISGWTTTGGNLADGTAYQLRKPTYGFVNVTPTNFSARITPQLIGMGLLEAVPESQVAGLADPNDSNGDGISGRMQTVRDPETGVTRLGRFGWKAATARVRHQVAEALNSDMGVTTSVFKSLDCGTSQQGCAGTSTELGDSDLDKLTRYISLLGVPARRDYNDATALQGETVFNNAGCAKCHAPTLTTSQYSPLNEFRNETIHAYTDLLLHDMGTGLADNLPEGQASGAEWRTAPLWGIGLTTGVSGGESYLHDGRARSVTEAILWHGGEGDASKQAFVNLSASDRNALLKFVNSL
;
A
#
# COMPACT_ATOMS: atom_id res chain seq x y z
N MET A 1 -35.30 -50.00 -56.35
CA MET A 1 -33.87 -50.30 -56.63
C MET A 1 -33.37 -49.23 -57.60
N SER A 2 -32.19 -48.60 -57.56
CA SER A 2 -31.10 -48.44 -56.58
C SER A 2 -29.97 -47.63 -57.27
N ARG A 3 -29.55 -46.46 -56.73
CA ARG A 3 -28.24 -45.75 -56.94
C ARG A 3 -27.81 -45.34 -58.39
N SER A 4 -26.87 -44.42 -58.65
CA SER A 4 -26.42 -43.17 -57.96
C SER A 4 -25.31 -42.41 -58.76
N ARG A 5 -25.19 -41.07 -58.55
CA ARG A 5 -23.94 -40.22 -58.48
C ARG A 5 -23.19 -39.65 -59.73
N LEU A 6 -22.91 -38.31 -59.62
CA LEU A 6 -21.73 -37.47 -60.02
C LEU A 6 -21.25 -37.38 -61.50
N THR A 7 -20.41 -36.43 -61.98
CA THR A 7 -20.11 -34.97 -61.76
C THR A 7 -18.95 -34.56 -62.71
N GLY A 8 -18.84 -33.30 -63.17
CA GLY A 8 -17.53 -32.66 -63.44
C GLY A 8 -17.36 -31.84 -64.74
N ILE A 9 -16.82 -30.61 -64.63
CA ILE A 9 -16.29 -29.74 -65.71
C ILE A 9 -14.98 -29.07 -65.20
N VAL A 10 -14.09 -28.66 -66.12
CA VAL A 10 -12.66 -28.33 -65.91
C VAL A 10 -12.31 -26.90 -66.37
N LEU A 11 -11.08 -26.45 -66.03
CA LEU A 11 -10.30 -25.26 -66.44
C LEU A 11 -10.41 -24.00 -65.54
N ALA A 12 -9.38 -23.15 -65.40
CA ALA A 12 -7.89 -23.26 -65.36
C ALA A 12 -7.32 -21.81 -65.31
N PHE A 13 -6.31 -21.49 -64.49
CA PHE A 13 -5.49 -20.27 -64.68
C PHE A 13 -4.08 -20.36 -64.06
N LEU A 14 -3.18 -19.51 -64.57
CA LEU A 14 -1.71 -19.47 -64.45
C LEU A 14 -1.08 -19.82 -63.08
N ALA A 15 0.05 -20.53 -63.14
CA ALA A 15 0.99 -20.71 -62.04
C ALA A 15 2.19 -19.74 -62.17
N ALA A 16 2.54 -19.07 -61.06
CA ALA A 16 3.83 -18.42 -60.90
C ALA A 16 4.69 -19.26 -59.94
N SER A 17 5.92 -19.58 -60.36
CA SER A 17 6.81 -20.47 -59.63
C SER A 17 7.57 -19.74 -58.52
N CYS A 18 7.13 -19.92 -57.27
CA CYS A 18 7.97 -19.71 -56.10
C CYS A 18 8.70 -21.01 -55.74
N LEU A 19 10.01 -20.94 -55.56
CA LEU A 19 10.79 -22.04 -54.98
C LEU A 19 10.37 -22.20 -53.51
N ALA A 20 9.91 -23.40 -53.14
CA ALA A 20 9.78 -23.75 -51.73
C ALA A 20 11.17 -23.85 -51.13
N VAL A 21 11.45 -23.02 -50.13
CA VAL A 21 12.57 -23.25 -49.20
C VAL A 21 12.03 -24.19 -48.14
N ASP A 22 12.57 -25.41 -48.06
CA ASP A 22 12.28 -26.31 -46.95
C ASP A 22 12.74 -25.63 -45.65
N SER A 23 11.79 -25.26 -44.80
CA SER A 23 12.10 -24.71 -43.48
C SER A 23 12.55 -25.83 -42.55
N GLU A 24 13.84 -25.90 -42.24
CA GLU A 24 14.37 -26.82 -41.24
C GLU A 24 13.76 -26.55 -39.85
N ALA A 25 13.68 -27.60 -39.03
CA ALA A 25 13.28 -27.48 -37.63
C ALA A 25 14.24 -26.55 -36.86
N ALA A 26 13.73 -25.87 -35.82
CA ALA A 26 14.51 -24.92 -35.03
C ALA A 26 15.83 -25.52 -34.53
N THR A 27 16.94 -24.80 -34.77
CA THR A 27 18.26 -25.20 -34.26
C THR A 27 18.33 -24.91 -32.75
N TYR A 28 18.81 -25.86 -31.96
CA TYR A 28 18.90 -25.70 -30.50
C TYR A 28 20.24 -26.19 -29.97
N GLY A 29 20.68 -25.66 -28.83
CA GLY A 29 21.98 -26.01 -28.27
C GLY A 29 22.30 -25.31 -26.97
N VAL A 30 23.55 -25.45 -26.54
CA VAL A 30 24.10 -24.84 -25.32
C VAL A 30 25.50 -24.28 -25.60
N THR A 31 25.77 -23.08 -25.10
CA THR A 31 27.05 -22.39 -25.25
C THR A 31 27.67 -22.13 -23.87
N PRO A 32 28.87 -22.65 -23.56
CA PRO A 32 29.57 -22.34 -22.30
C PRO A 32 29.97 -20.85 -22.25
N SER A 33 29.84 -20.21 -21.09
CA SER A 33 30.20 -18.80 -20.89
C SER A 33 30.65 -18.55 -19.45
N GLY A 34 31.96 -18.46 -19.20
CA GLY A 34 32.49 -18.26 -17.84
C GLY A 34 32.05 -19.38 -16.89
N SER A 35 31.46 -19.01 -15.74
CA SER A 35 30.79 -19.90 -14.77
C SER A 35 29.30 -20.12 -15.09
N SER A 36 28.94 -20.17 -16.37
CA SER A 36 27.56 -20.25 -16.85
C SER A 36 27.44 -21.05 -18.15
N ALA A 37 26.20 -21.39 -18.51
CA ALA A 37 25.83 -22.02 -19.78
C ALA A 37 24.56 -21.39 -20.35
N ILE A 38 24.63 -20.96 -21.61
CA ILE A 38 23.54 -20.29 -22.33
C ILE A 38 22.86 -21.33 -23.23
N PHE A 39 21.65 -21.74 -22.87
CA PHE A 39 20.79 -22.62 -23.63
C PHE A 39 19.97 -21.80 -24.63
N TYR A 40 19.75 -22.32 -25.85
CA TYR A 40 19.04 -21.60 -26.90
C TYR A 40 18.20 -22.51 -27.82
N VAL A 41 17.15 -21.92 -28.40
CA VAL A 41 16.31 -22.49 -29.46
C VAL A 41 16.01 -21.41 -30.51
N ASP A 42 16.30 -21.69 -31.77
CA ASP A 42 16.16 -20.76 -32.90
C ASP A 42 14.77 -20.84 -33.52
N THR A 43 13.78 -20.36 -32.76
CA THR A 43 12.41 -20.10 -33.22
C THR A 43 12.02 -18.66 -32.86
N THR A 44 11.25 -18.01 -33.74
CA THR A 44 10.72 -16.66 -33.54
C THR A 44 9.50 -16.61 -32.61
N ASP A 45 8.90 -17.77 -32.34
CA ASP A 45 7.80 -17.94 -31.41
C ASP A 45 8.35 -18.45 -30.05
N TRP A 46 7.54 -19.08 -29.19
CA TRP A 46 7.98 -19.49 -27.86
C TRP A 46 8.79 -20.80 -27.81
N ALA A 47 9.69 -20.88 -26.81
CA ALA A 47 10.30 -22.11 -26.33
C ALA A 47 10.35 -22.16 -24.79
N ASP A 48 10.26 -23.37 -24.24
CA ASP A 48 10.47 -23.71 -22.84
C ASP A 48 11.69 -24.64 -22.73
N ILE A 49 12.50 -24.45 -21.68
CA ILE A 49 13.56 -25.40 -21.28
C ILE A 49 13.15 -26.15 -20.01
N HIS A 50 13.35 -27.46 -20.04
CA HIS A 50 13.16 -28.37 -18.91
C HIS A 50 14.53 -28.90 -18.52
N TYR A 51 15.00 -28.67 -17.28
CA TYR A 51 16.35 -29.08 -16.90
C TYR A 51 16.52 -29.48 -15.42
N LYS A 52 17.60 -30.23 -15.14
CA LYS A 52 18.08 -30.61 -13.81
C LYS A 52 19.58 -30.37 -13.70
N LEU A 53 20.01 -29.57 -12.71
CA LEU A 53 21.42 -29.40 -12.37
C LEU A 53 21.85 -30.47 -11.34
N ASN A 54 22.92 -31.22 -11.61
CA ASN A 54 23.54 -32.20 -10.71
C ASN A 54 22.54 -33.18 -10.04
N ASN A 55 21.61 -33.75 -10.82
CA ASN A 55 20.49 -34.60 -10.35
C ASN A 55 19.46 -33.91 -9.42
N GLY A 56 19.42 -32.58 -9.38
CA GLY A 56 18.42 -31.82 -8.61
C GLY A 56 16.99 -31.95 -9.14
N GLN A 57 16.09 -31.14 -8.56
CA GLN A 57 14.70 -31.04 -9.02
C GLN A 57 14.64 -30.51 -10.46
N GLN A 58 13.58 -30.91 -11.18
CA GLN A 58 13.36 -30.40 -12.53
C GLN A 58 12.76 -29.00 -12.50
N LEU A 59 13.42 -28.07 -13.18
CA LEU A 59 12.92 -26.73 -13.45
C LEU A 59 12.39 -26.67 -14.88
N ASN A 60 11.29 -25.95 -15.09
CA ASN A 60 10.64 -25.77 -16.39
C ASN A 60 10.47 -24.26 -16.59
N ILE A 61 11.15 -23.67 -17.56
CA ILE A 61 11.31 -22.21 -17.69
C ILE A 61 10.98 -21.75 -19.12
N ARG A 62 10.12 -20.73 -19.24
CA ARG A 62 9.88 -20.00 -20.49
C ARG A 62 11.12 -19.20 -20.88
N MET A 63 11.68 -19.50 -22.03
CA MET A 63 12.88 -18.84 -22.55
C MET A 63 12.54 -17.44 -23.07
N ALA A 64 13.50 -16.52 -23.01
CA ALA A 64 13.31 -15.15 -23.47
C ALA A 64 13.63 -15.03 -24.97
N VAL A 65 12.70 -14.50 -25.77
CA VAL A 65 12.89 -14.29 -27.22
C VAL A 65 13.63 -12.97 -27.45
N THR A 66 14.84 -13.04 -28.02
CA THR A 66 15.59 -11.86 -28.49
C THR A 66 16.12 -12.11 -29.90
N GLY A 67 15.81 -11.24 -30.85
CA GLY A 67 16.35 -11.32 -32.22
C GLY A 67 15.99 -12.60 -32.99
N GLY A 68 14.86 -13.24 -32.67
CA GLY A 68 14.45 -14.51 -33.29
C GLY A 68 15.07 -15.77 -32.68
N ARG A 69 15.76 -15.64 -31.55
CA ARG A 69 16.33 -16.74 -30.76
C ARG A 69 15.76 -16.70 -29.35
N ASN A 70 15.24 -17.84 -28.89
CA ASN A 70 14.89 -18.07 -27.49
C ASN A 70 16.16 -18.39 -26.70
N GLN A 71 16.39 -17.76 -25.54
CA GLN A 71 17.56 -18.02 -24.69
C GLN A 71 17.19 -18.15 -23.21
N TYR A 72 17.98 -18.96 -22.49
CA TYR A 72 18.00 -19.03 -21.03
C TYR A 72 19.41 -19.35 -20.53
N THR A 73 19.87 -18.69 -19.47
CA THR A 73 21.23 -18.85 -18.94
C THR A 73 21.17 -19.51 -17.57
N VAL A 74 21.85 -20.65 -17.41
CA VAL A 74 22.12 -21.23 -16.09
C VAL A 74 23.47 -20.72 -15.60
N THR A 75 23.47 -20.00 -14.48
CA THR A 75 24.65 -19.39 -13.86
C THR A 75 25.16 -20.22 -12.68
N GLY A 76 26.28 -19.80 -12.06
CA GLY A 76 26.83 -20.44 -10.86
C GLY A 76 27.47 -21.82 -11.09
N LEU A 77 27.76 -22.16 -12.34
CA LEU A 77 28.36 -23.45 -12.71
C LEU A 77 29.86 -23.46 -12.42
N VAL A 78 30.32 -24.56 -11.82
CA VAL A 78 31.74 -24.90 -11.65
C VAL A 78 32.11 -26.13 -12.46
N ALA A 79 33.39 -26.31 -12.76
CA ALA A 79 33.90 -27.46 -13.50
C ALA A 79 33.41 -28.79 -12.90
N GLY A 80 32.85 -29.66 -13.73
CA GLY A 80 32.26 -30.94 -13.33
C GLY A 80 30.76 -30.89 -13.00
N ASN A 81 30.13 -29.71 -12.93
CA ASN A 81 28.66 -29.64 -12.92
C ASN A 81 28.07 -30.18 -14.22
N PHE A 82 26.93 -30.87 -14.14
CA PHE A 82 26.20 -31.31 -15.33
C PHE A 82 24.72 -30.92 -15.25
N ILE A 83 24.16 -30.65 -16.44
CA ILE A 83 22.77 -30.28 -16.64
C ILE A 83 22.17 -31.30 -17.60
N ASP A 84 21.16 -32.04 -17.13
CA ASP A 84 20.27 -32.80 -18.00
C ASP A 84 19.14 -31.88 -18.45
N TYR A 85 18.88 -31.76 -19.76
CA TYR A 85 17.90 -30.82 -20.31
C TYR A 85 17.21 -31.33 -21.58
N ASN A 86 15.97 -30.87 -21.79
CA ASN A 86 15.28 -30.89 -23.08
C ASN A 86 14.50 -29.58 -23.28
N TYR A 87 14.04 -29.35 -24.50
CA TYR A 87 13.18 -28.22 -24.83
C TYR A 87 11.78 -28.69 -25.23
N THR A 88 10.79 -27.84 -25.01
CA THR A 88 9.49 -27.88 -25.69
C THR A 88 9.31 -26.54 -26.39
N TYR A 89 9.11 -26.53 -27.71
CA TYR A 89 9.06 -25.28 -28.47
C TYR A 89 8.01 -25.30 -29.58
N TRP A 90 7.59 -24.11 -30.01
CA TRP A 90 6.72 -23.95 -31.17
C TRP A 90 7.52 -23.98 -32.47
N ASP A 91 7.28 -25.01 -33.28
CA ASP A 91 7.82 -25.14 -34.63
C ASP A 91 6.85 -24.49 -35.62
N VAL A 92 7.27 -23.32 -36.13
CA VAL A 92 6.52 -22.52 -37.09
C VAL A 92 6.31 -23.21 -38.44
N SER A 93 7.11 -24.23 -38.78
CA SER A 93 6.98 -24.98 -40.05
C SER A 93 5.77 -25.90 -40.07
N CYS A 94 5.41 -26.47 -38.92
CA CYS A 94 4.24 -27.35 -38.74
C CYS A 94 3.07 -26.67 -38.04
N ALA A 95 3.26 -25.45 -37.51
CA ALA A 95 2.36 -24.81 -36.54
C ALA A 95 2.01 -25.75 -35.38
N CYS A 96 3.04 -26.36 -34.79
CA CYS A 96 2.90 -27.40 -33.78
C CYS A 96 3.99 -27.32 -32.70
N ALA A 97 3.69 -27.80 -31.49
CA ALA A 97 4.68 -27.93 -30.42
C ALA A 97 5.54 -29.18 -30.63
N ARG A 98 6.85 -29.07 -30.34
CA ARG A 98 7.82 -30.18 -30.38
C ARG A 98 8.63 -30.27 -29.11
N ASP A 99 8.83 -31.50 -28.66
CA ASP A 99 9.74 -31.84 -27.57
C ASP A 99 11.07 -32.39 -28.12
N THR A 100 12.20 -32.00 -27.54
CA THR A 100 13.51 -32.61 -27.85
C THR A 100 13.79 -33.79 -26.92
N ALA A 101 14.74 -34.65 -27.30
CA ALA A 101 15.27 -35.66 -26.39
C ALA A 101 16.06 -35.00 -25.23
N VAL A 102 16.06 -35.65 -24.07
CA VAL A 102 16.89 -35.25 -22.92
C VAL A 102 18.38 -35.45 -23.26
N THR A 103 19.14 -34.37 -23.15
CA THR A 103 20.57 -34.28 -23.46
C THR A 103 21.32 -33.83 -22.21
N ARG A 104 22.60 -34.21 -22.08
CA ARG A 104 23.46 -33.77 -20.97
C ARG A 104 24.52 -32.79 -21.45
N TYR A 105 24.59 -31.63 -20.78
CA TYR A 105 25.72 -30.72 -20.82
C TYR A 105 26.58 -30.92 -19.57
N THR A 106 27.90 -30.95 -19.71
CA THR A 106 28.85 -30.97 -18.58
C THR A 106 29.75 -29.74 -18.67
N HIS A 107 29.77 -28.94 -17.62
CA HIS A 107 30.55 -27.71 -17.58
C HIS A 107 32.03 -28.01 -17.34
N THR A 108 32.90 -27.46 -18.19
CA THR A 108 34.36 -27.64 -18.14
C THR A 108 35.11 -26.34 -17.84
N GLY A 109 34.40 -25.23 -17.61
CA GLY A 109 34.97 -23.93 -17.25
C GLY A 109 35.06 -23.71 -15.74
N GLY A 110 35.95 -22.80 -15.33
CA GLY A 110 36.08 -22.31 -13.95
C GLY A 110 37.21 -22.96 -13.13
N THR A 111 38.28 -22.20 -12.90
CA THR A 111 39.27 -22.48 -11.84
C THR A 111 38.75 -21.99 -10.50
N THR A 112 38.83 -22.80 -9.44
CA THR A 112 38.45 -22.47 -8.07
C THR A 112 39.39 -21.43 -7.43
N PRO A 113 38.87 -20.27 -6.96
CA PRO A 113 39.53 -19.43 -5.96
C PRO A 113 39.06 -19.83 -4.54
N PRO A 114 39.81 -19.45 -3.49
CA PRO A 114 39.48 -19.81 -2.10
C PRO A 114 38.29 -19.01 -1.55
N VAL A 115 37.69 -19.57 -0.50
CA VAL A 115 36.59 -18.99 0.31
C VAL A 115 36.90 -17.58 0.83
N ASP A 116 36.13 -16.58 0.39
CA ASP A 116 34.97 -16.02 1.13
C ASP A 116 34.71 -14.54 0.75
N ALA A 117 33.75 -14.28 -0.16
CA ALA A 117 33.13 -12.97 -0.40
C ALA A 117 31.98 -13.02 -1.45
N GLY A 118 30.82 -12.44 -1.12
CA GLY A 118 29.98 -11.68 -2.07
C GLY A 118 28.90 -12.41 -2.89
N THR A 119 27.65 -11.95 -2.71
CA THR A 119 26.39 -12.42 -3.35
C THR A 119 26.02 -11.63 -4.63
N PRO A 120 25.21 -12.20 -5.56
CA PRO A 120 24.59 -11.46 -6.67
C PRO A 120 23.05 -11.28 -6.55
N PRO A 121 22.45 -10.31 -7.27
CA PRO A 121 21.00 -10.18 -7.52
C PRO A 121 20.63 -10.44 -9.02
N VAL A 122 19.40 -10.51 -9.58
CA VAL A 122 17.95 -10.76 -9.23
C VAL A 122 17.20 -10.91 -10.60
N ASP A 123 15.95 -11.35 -10.80
CA ASP A 123 14.86 -12.00 -10.02
C ASP A 123 14.16 -13.00 -10.98
N ALA A 124 13.77 -14.18 -10.51
CA ALA A 124 12.62 -14.95 -11.01
C ALA A 124 12.11 -15.84 -9.88
N GLY A 125 11.30 -15.26 -8.99
CA GLY A 125 11.03 -15.73 -7.63
C GLY A 125 10.82 -17.24 -7.38
N THR A 126 11.87 -17.88 -6.86
CA THR A 126 11.79 -18.61 -5.58
C THR A 126 12.19 -17.67 -4.43
N PRO A 127 11.88 -17.96 -3.15
CA PRO A 127 12.12 -17.02 -2.06
C PRO A 127 13.61 -16.88 -1.69
N ASP A 128 14.35 -16.13 -2.51
CA ASP A 128 15.59 -15.50 -2.08
C ASP A 128 15.23 -14.38 -1.09
N ALA A 129 15.19 -14.80 0.17
CA ALA A 129 15.74 -13.97 1.21
C ALA A 129 17.08 -13.43 0.74
N GLY A 130 17.21 -12.10 0.65
CA GLY A 130 18.53 -11.49 0.50
C GLY A 130 19.49 -12.01 1.58
N PRO A 131 20.81 -12.05 1.30
CA PRO A 131 21.81 -12.47 2.27
C PRO A 131 21.59 -11.71 3.60
N PRO A 132 21.65 -12.39 4.76
CA PRO A 132 21.21 -11.80 6.01
C PRO A 132 22.03 -10.55 6.34
N PRO A 133 21.40 -9.38 6.55
CA PRO A 133 22.11 -8.22 7.07
C PRO A 133 22.47 -8.50 8.53
N ASN A 134 23.72 -8.90 8.77
CA ASN A 134 24.43 -8.96 10.05
C ASN A 134 23.62 -9.42 11.29
N GLY A 135 23.70 -10.72 11.61
CA GLY A 135 23.39 -11.27 12.93
C GLY A 135 22.11 -12.10 13.03
N ASP A 136 22.27 -13.42 13.23
CA ASP A 136 21.38 -14.40 13.89
C ASP A 136 19.90 -14.55 13.45
N ALA A 137 19.39 -13.75 12.51
CA ALA A 137 17.99 -13.80 12.10
C ALA A 137 17.66 -14.99 11.17
N GLY A 138 18.60 -15.41 10.32
CA GLY A 138 18.32 -16.33 9.21
C GLY A 138 17.59 -15.66 8.03
N PRO A 139 17.22 -16.41 6.99
CA PRO A 139 16.64 -15.86 5.76
C PRO A 139 15.28 -15.15 5.99
N VAL A 140 15.12 -13.97 5.40
CA VAL A 140 13.85 -13.22 5.32
C VAL A 140 12.84 -13.97 4.44
N VAL A 141 11.81 -14.55 5.04
CA VAL A 141 10.75 -15.27 4.33
C VAL A 141 9.75 -14.26 3.75
N PRO A 142 9.44 -14.28 2.43
CA PRO A 142 8.47 -13.37 1.83
C PRO A 142 7.07 -13.49 2.42
N LEU A 143 6.40 -12.36 2.70
CA LEU A 143 5.05 -12.34 3.27
C LEU A 143 4.02 -12.99 2.32
N PHE A 144 4.16 -12.76 1.02
CA PHE A 144 3.21 -13.19 0.00
C PHE A 144 3.91 -13.99 -1.11
N THR A 145 3.33 -15.13 -1.48
CA THR A 145 3.90 -16.09 -2.44
C THR A 145 2.80 -16.69 -3.32
N SER A 146 3.16 -17.49 -4.33
CA SER A 146 2.19 -18.25 -5.14
C SER A 146 1.30 -19.21 -4.34
N ALA A 147 1.63 -19.51 -3.09
CA ALA A 147 0.80 -20.30 -2.17
C ALA A 147 -0.14 -19.43 -1.29
N THR A 148 -0.07 -18.11 -1.35
CA THR A 148 -0.96 -17.21 -0.60
C THR A 148 -2.39 -17.33 -1.13
N ALA A 149 -3.35 -17.58 -0.24
CA ALA A 149 -4.76 -17.57 -0.59
C ALA A 149 -5.20 -16.14 -0.96
N LEU A 150 -5.75 -15.97 -2.16
CA LEU A 150 -6.09 -14.66 -2.70
C LEU A 150 -7.60 -14.43 -2.69
N GLU A 151 -8.03 -13.20 -2.44
CA GLU A 151 -9.44 -12.81 -2.58
C GLU A 151 -9.88 -12.81 -4.06
N PRO A 152 -11.19 -12.95 -4.32
CA PRO A 152 -11.75 -12.93 -5.67
C PRO A 152 -11.33 -11.69 -6.48
N ALA A 153 -11.13 -11.87 -7.78
CA ALA A 153 -10.83 -10.75 -8.67
C ALA A 153 -12.03 -9.78 -8.77
N THR A 154 -11.78 -8.48 -8.61
CA THR A 154 -12.80 -7.45 -8.86
C THR A 154 -12.95 -7.11 -10.34
N ILE A 155 -11.99 -7.50 -11.18
CA ILE A 155 -12.04 -7.33 -12.63
C ILE A 155 -11.95 -8.72 -13.28
N GLU A 156 -12.91 -9.03 -14.14
CA GLU A 156 -13.03 -10.32 -14.82
C GLU A 156 -13.27 -10.06 -16.31
N THR A 157 -12.54 -10.74 -17.19
CA THR A 157 -12.74 -10.64 -18.64
C THR A 157 -13.33 -11.94 -19.16
N THR A 158 -14.55 -11.89 -19.68
CA THR A 158 -15.24 -13.04 -20.28
C THR A 158 -15.16 -12.95 -21.82
N SER A 159 -15.78 -13.91 -22.51
CA SER A 159 -15.97 -13.85 -23.97
C SER A 159 -16.96 -12.76 -24.41
N THR A 160 -17.85 -12.31 -23.53
CA THR A 160 -18.96 -11.38 -23.86
C THR A 160 -18.91 -10.04 -23.15
N ALA A 161 -18.15 -9.90 -22.06
CA ALA A 161 -18.01 -8.65 -21.33
C ALA A 161 -16.67 -8.49 -20.62
N ILE A 162 -16.37 -7.27 -20.17
CA ILE A 162 -15.51 -7.02 -19.00
C ILE A 162 -16.42 -6.74 -17.82
N ILE A 163 -16.24 -7.47 -16.72
CA ILE A 163 -17.01 -7.30 -15.49
C ILE A 163 -16.13 -6.60 -14.46
N THR A 164 -16.68 -5.58 -13.78
CA THR A 164 -16.01 -4.79 -12.74
C THR A 164 -16.88 -4.73 -11.51
N ARG A 165 -16.33 -5.07 -10.34
CA ARG A 165 -17.04 -5.13 -9.06
C ARG A 165 -16.39 -4.20 -8.05
N VAL A 166 -17.13 -3.25 -7.48
CA VAL A 166 -16.61 -2.32 -6.47
C VAL A 166 -17.61 -2.16 -5.33
N GLY A 167 -17.12 -2.29 -4.10
CA GLY A 167 -17.88 -2.10 -2.86
C GLY A 167 -17.84 -0.65 -2.39
N ASP A 168 -18.93 -0.20 -1.77
CA ASP A 168 -19.09 1.18 -1.32
C ASP A 168 -19.99 1.29 -0.06
N ARG A 169 -20.05 2.49 0.51
CA ARG A 169 -20.86 2.88 1.66
C ARG A 169 -21.84 3.99 1.28
N VAL A 170 -22.85 4.19 2.10
CA VAL A 170 -23.69 5.38 1.99
C VAL A 170 -22.96 6.68 2.37
N ARG A 171 -23.39 7.76 1.72
CA ARG A 171 -23.00 9.16 1.87
C ARG A 171 -24.21 10.01 2.26
N ASP A 172 -23.98 11.12 2.95
CA ASP A 172 -25.05 12.02 3.40
C ASP A 172 -25.52 12.98 2.30
N ARG A 173 -24.59 13.46 1.46
CA ARG A 173 -24.81 14.37 0.32
C ARG A 173 -24.10 13.92 -0.96
N HIS A 174 -24.28 14.68 -2.03
CA HIS A 174 -23.58 14.50 -3.30
C HIS A 174 -22.12 14.92 -3.20
N MET A 175 -21.25 14.21 -3.91
CA MET A 175 -19.79 14.41 -3.91
C MET A 175 -19.33 15.86 -4.16
N ARG A 176 -20.10 16.61 -4.96
CA ARG A 176 -19.75 17.94 -5.47
C ARG A 176 -20.53 19.07 -4.78
N GLU A 177 -21.35 18.78 -3.76
CA GLU A 177 -22.06 19.77 -2.93
C GLU A 177 -21.14 20.31 -1.80
N ASP A 178 -20.06 20.98 -2.18
CA ASP A 178 -19.06 21.54 -1.26
C ASP A 178 -19.63 22.56 -0.26
N MET A 179 -20.69 23.29 -0.65
CA MET A 179 -21.41 24.21 0.23
C MET A 179 -22.07 23.54 1.46
N TYR A 180 -22.19 22.21 1.50
CA TYR A 180 -22.72 21.49 2.66
C TYR A 180 -21.65 20.79 3.50
N GLN A 181 -20.43 20.57 2.96
CA GLN A 181 -19.33 19.86 3.63
C GLN A 181 -19.78 18.55 4.31
N ALA A 182 -20.56 17.74 3.57
CA ALA A 182 -21.32 16.62 4.11
C ALA A 182 -21.19 15.32 3.27
N TYR A 183 -20.01 15.02 2.74
CA TYR A 183 -19.78 13.85 1.89
C TYR A 183 -18.66 12.94 2.39
N ASP A 184 -17.49 13.48 2.77
CA ASP A 184 -16.36 12.69 3.23
C ASP A 184 -16.51 12.21 4.69
N HIS A 185 -17.31 12.88 5.51
CA HIS A 185 -17.63 12.39 6.86
C HIS A 185 -18.35 11.01 6.87
N TYR A 186 -18.47 10.45 8.09
CA TYR A 186 -19.21 9.22 8.36
C TYR A 186 -20.49 9.52 9.14
N LEU A 187 -21.61 9.04 8.59
CA LEU A 187 -22.94 9.09 9.19
C LEU A 187 -23.00 8.29 10.49
N ALA A 188 -23.86 8.66 11.43
CA ALA A 188 -24.23 7.74 12.51
C ALA A 188 -24.74 6.40 11.95
N LEU A 189 -24.37 5.29 12.60
CA LEU A 189 -24.77 3.91 12.24
C LEU A 189 -24.25 3.40 10.88
N TYR A 190 -23.25 4.06 10.28
CA TYR A 190 -22.63 3.72 8.99
C TYR A 190 -22.21 2.24 8.82
N PHE A 191 -21.95 1.53 9.92
CA PHE A 191 -21.57 0.11 9.96
C PHE A 191 -22.78 -0.85 9.97
N GLN A 192 -24.01 -0.35 10.13
CA GLN A 192 -25.23 -1.16 10.09
C GLN A 192 -25.97 -0.93 8.77
N GLN A 193 -26.20 -1.99 7.99
CA GLN A 193 -27.16 -1.99 6.87
C GLN A 193 -26.88 -0.95 5.77
N ARG A 194 -25.63 -0.47 5.66
CA ARG A 194 -25.26 0.78 4.99
C ARG A 194 -24.11 0.65 3.97
N THR A 195 -23.79 -0.58 3.60
CA THR A 195 -22.87 -0.90 2.51
C THR A 195 -23.61 -1.54 1.34
N HIS A 196 -23.02 -1.39 0.16
CA HIS A 196 -23.49 -1.99 -1.08
C HIS A 196 -22.29 -2.30 -1.96
N TRP A 197 -22.52 -2.95 -3.09
CA TRP A 197 -21.55 -3.01 -4.15
C TRP A 197 -22.25 -2.95 -5.50
N ILE A 198 -21.52 -2.52 -6.51
CA ILE A 198 -21.98 -2.58 -7.89
C ILE A 198 -21.17 -3.60 -8.68
N GLU A 199 -21.80 -4.15 -9.71
CA GLU A 199 -21.18 -4.96 -10.74
C GLU A 199 -21.52 -4.33 -12.10
N ILE A 200 -20.51 -3.77 -12.76
CA ILE A 200 -20.59 -3.18 -14.10
C ILE A 200 -20.22 -4.30 -15.09
N VAL A 201 -21.17 -4.70 -15.93
CA VAL A 201 -21.00 -5.66 -17.01
C VAL A 201 -20.91 -4.88 -18.32
N ASP A 202 -19.70 -4.73 -18.84
CA ASP A 202 -19.40 -3.99 -20.06
C ASP A 202 -19.33 -4.92 -21.27
N GLU A 203 -20.42 -5.04 -22.01
CA GLU A 203 -20.48 -5.80 -23.26
C GLU A 203 -19.84 -5.02 -24.43
N VAL A 204 -19.78 -3.69 -24.34
CA VAL A 204 -19.20 -2.79 -25.36
C VAL A 204 -17.72 -3.10 -25.57
N ALA A 205 -17.01 -3.45 -24.49
CA ALA A 205 -15.64 -3.96 -24.50
C ALA A 205 -15.43 -5.20 -25.38
N LYS A 206 -16.50 -5.94 -25.70
CA LYS A 206 -16.49 -7.17 -26.53
C LYS A 206 -17.39 -7.06 -27.78
N GLY A 207 -17.75 -5.85 -28.18
CA GLY A 207 -18.54 -5.59 -29.39
C GLY A 207 -20.06 -5.65 -29.21
N GLY A 208 -20.55 -5.77 -27.97
CA GLY A 208 -21.95 -5.50 -27.62
C GLY A 208 -22.27 -4.00 -27.59
N SER A 209 -23.49 -3.66 -27.14
CA SER A 209 -24.00 -2.28 -27.13
C SER A 209 -24.29 -1.73 -25.73
N ASN A 210 -24.11 -2.54 -24.69
CA ASN A 210 -24.68 -2.28 -23.37
C ASN A 210 -23.63 -2.26 -22.26
N ILE A 211 -23.81 -1.34 -21.33
CA ILE A 211 -23.26 -1.41 -19.97
C ILE A 211 -24.43 -1.75 -19.05
N THR A 212 -24.41 -2.92 -18.41
CA THR A 212 -25.39 -3.25 -17.36
C THR A 212 -24.76 -3.02 -16.00
N VAL A 213 -25.39 -2.21 -15.17
CA VAL A 213 -24.98 -1.96 -13.78
C VAL A 213 -25.94 -2.71 -12.88
N ASN A 214 -25.43 -3.70 -12.16
CA ASN A 214 -26.16 -4.39 -11.10
C ASN A 214 -25.78 -3.76 -9.75
N LEU A 215 -26.75 -3.24 -9.01
CA LEU A 215 -26.59 -2.84 -7.62
C LEU A 215 -26.94 -4.05 -6.72
N TYR A 216 -26.13 -4.27 -5.70
CA TYR A 216 -26.35 -5.28 -4.67
C TYR A 216 -26.19 -4.65 -3.29
N SER A 217 -27.04 -4.99 -2.33
CA SER A 217 -27.07 -4.34 -1.03
C SER A 217 -27.11 -5.34 0.13
N VAL A 218 -26.61 -4.95 1.31
CA VAL A 218 -26.74 -5.75 2.55
C VAL A 218 -28.09 -5.54 3.26
N TYR A 219 -28.93 -4.65 2.73
CA TYR A 219 -30.26 -4.32 3.25
C TYR A 219 -31.19 -3.94 2.09
N PRO A 220 -32.50 -4.23 2.13
CA PRO A 220 -33.38 -3.94 1.02
C PRO A 220 -33.52 -2.45 0.73
N TYR A 221 -33.51 -2.09 -0.55
CA TYR A 221 -33.70 -0.71 -1.01
C TYR A 221 -35.04 -0.54 -1.73
N ASP A 222 -35.67 0.62 -1.55
CA ASP A 222 -36.91 1.02 -2.21
C ASP A 222 -36.60 2.03 -3.30
N SER A 223 -36.66 1.59 -4.56
CA SER A 223 -36.51 2.43 -5.76
C SER A 223 -35.21 3.28 -5.79
N PRO A 224 -34.00 2.66 -5.69
CA PRO A 224 -32.73 3.37 -5.84
C PRO A 224 -32.59 4.03 -7.22
N ASP A 225 -32.07 5.25 -7.25
CA ASP A 225 -31.84 5.99 -8.50
C ASP A 225 -30.43 5.74 -9.06
N PHE A 226 -30.29 5.85 -10.38
CA PHE A 226 -29.06 5.64 -11.11
C PHE A 226 -28.73 6.84 -11.98
N ARG A 227 -27.55 7.41 -11.76
CA ARG A 227 -27.09 8.62 -12.45
C ARG A 227 -25.80 8.31 -13.19
N ALA A 228 -25.72 8.77 -14.44
CA ALA A 228 -24.52 8.60 -15.24
C ALA A 228 -24.24 9.81 -16.16
N PHE A 229 -22.97 10.01 -16.47
CA PHE A 229 -22.43 11.13 -17.25
C PHE A 229 -22.72 12.49 -16.58
N PHE A 230 -21.79 12.94 -15.75
CA PHE A 230 -21.89 14.23 -15.06
C PHE A 230 -22.07 15.41 -16.03
N ARG A 231 -22.86 16.40 -15.61
CA ARG A 231 -23.28 17.56 -16.42
C ARG A 231 -22.99 18.90 -15.75
N GLY A 232 -23.37 19.06 -14.49
CA GLY A 232 -22.99 20.21 -13.66
C GLY A 232 -23.41 21.61 -14.16
N LEU A 233 -24.50 21.77 -14.93
CA LEU A 233 -24.87 23.08 -15.50
C LEU A 233 -25.84 23.87 -14.61
N ASN A 234 -26.88 23.22 -14.10
CA ASN A 234 -27.92 23.84 -13.28
C ASN A 234 -27.69 23.62 -11.78
N THR A 235 -27.16 22.45 -11.41
CA THR A 235 -26.75 22.12 -10.04
C THR A 235 -25.45 21.31 -10.09
N VAL A 236 -24.70 21.33 -8.99
CA VAL A 236 -23.44 20.57 -8.86
C VAL A 236 -23.62 19.05 -8.78
N ALA A 237 -24.87 18.55 -8.77
CA ALA A 237 -25.24 17.14 -8.77
C ALA A 237 -26.10 16.75 -10.01
N GLU A 238 -26.01 17.51 -11.09
CA GLU A 238 -26.73 17.26 -12.33
C GLU A 238 -25.98 16.27 -13.24
N TYR A 239 -26.71 15.28 -13.79
CA TYR A 239 -26.22 14.27 -14.74
C TYR A 239 -27.08 14.26 -16.02
N PHE A 240 -26.53 13.76 -17.14
CA PHE A 240 -27.28 13.61 -18.39
C PHE A 240 -28.18 12.38 -18.40
N HIS A 241 -27.78 11.30 -17.72
CA HIS A 241 -28.61 10.12 -17.48
C HIS A 241 -29.06 10.12 -16.02
N ASN A 242 -30.36 10.02 -15.81
CA ASN A 242 -30.99 9.90 -14.49
C ASN A 242 -32.23 9.02 -14.65
N ALA A 243 -32.21 7.82 -14.06
CA ALA A 243 -33.25 6.81 -14.20
C ALA A 243 -33.31 5.92 -12.95
N ASP A 244 -34.43 5.26 -12.69
CA ASP A 244 -34.55 4.33 -11.57
C ASP A 244 -33.92 2.96 -11.91
N PHE A 245 -33.30 2.32 -10.93
CA PHE A 245 -32.91 0.91 -11.06
C PHE A 245 -34.16 0.01 -11.07
N VAL A 246 -34.17 -0.99 -11.94
CA VAL A 246 -35.20 -2.04 -11.95
C VAL A 246 -34.91 -3.08 -10.88
N LYS A 247 -35.87 -3.32 -9.97
CA LYS A 247 -35.74 -4.33 -8.91
C LYS A 247 -35.70 -5.75 -9.50
N VAL A 248 -34.69 -6.53 -9.15
CA VAL A 248 -34.54 -7.96 -9.51
C VAL A 248 -34.87 -8.85 -8.31
N SER A 249 -34.44 -8.45 -7.11
CA SER A 249 -34.82 -9.03 -5.82
C SER A 249 -34.72 -7.95 -4.73
N ASP A 250 -35.01 -8.27 -3.48
CA ASP A 250 -34.84 -7.33 -2.36
C ASP A 250 -33.40 -6.81 -2.21
N PHE A 251 -32.40 -7.62 -2.61
CA PHE A 251 -30.97 -7.33 -2.46
C PHE A 251 -30.24 -7.16 -3.80
N LYS A 252 -30.97 -7.08 -4.92
CA LYS A 252 -30.40 -6.84 -6.25
C LYS A 252 -31.31 -5.95 -7.09
N GLN A 253 -30.74 -4.90 -7.67
CA GLN A 253 -31.38 -4.06 -8.66
C GLN A 253 -30.48 -3.95 -9.91
N THR A 254 -31.03 -3.55 -11.06
CA THR A 254 -30.29 -3.51 -12.33
C THR A 254 -30.72 -2.35 -13.23
N ALA A 255 -29.76 -1.74 -13.91
CA ALA A 255 -29.96 -0.69 -14.91
C ALA A 255 -29.07 -0.96 -16.12
N THR A 256 -29.48 -0.53 -17.31
CA THR A 256 -28.71 -0.72 -18.54
C THR A 256 -28.57 0.58 -19.31
N VAL A 257 -27.34 0.90 -19.72
CA VAL A 257 -26.99 2.08 -20.52
C VAL A 257 -26.41 1.64 -21.86
N ASN A 258 -27.00 2.13 -22.94
CA ASN A 258 -26.55 1.93 -24.32
C ASN A 258 -26.34 3.26 -25.09
N PHE A 259 -26.64 4.40 -24.45
CA PHE A 259 -26.57 5.73 -25.05
C PHE A 259 -25.83 6.71 -24.14
N ASN A 260 -24.84 7.39 -24.69
CA ASN A 260 -24.10 8.44 -24.02
C ASN A 260 -24.80 9.78 -24.29
N ALA A 261 -25.69 10.15 -23.38
CA ALA A 261 -26.55 11.33 -23.51
C ALA A 261 -25.77 12.67 -23.51
N LYS A 262 -24.56 12.70 -22.94
CA LYS A 262 -23.65 13.86 -23.02
C LYS A 262 -23.12 14.08 -24.44
N GLU A 263 -22.89 13.00 -25.17
CA GLU A 263 -22.27 13.00 -26.50
C GLU A 263 -23.29 12.89 -27.65
N GLY A 264 -24.57 12.67 -27.32
CA GLY A 264 -25.65 12.58 -28.30
C GLY A 264 -25.61 11.33 -29.20
N ARG A 265 -24.99 10.23 -28.74
CA ARG A 265 -24.73 9.02 -29.53
C ARG A 265 -24.76 7.75 -28.69
N ALA A 266 -24.75 6.60 -29.36
CA ALA A 266 -24.51 5.30 -28.71
C ALA A 266 -23.20 5.30 -27.90
N ILE A 267 -23.19 4.49 -26.83
CA ILE A 267 -22.02 4.28 -25.98
C ILE A 267 -20.91 3.54 -26.75
N ARG A 268 -19.64 3.84 -26.45
CA ARG A 268 -18.48 3.18 -27.08
C ARG A 268 -17.28 3.10 -26.12
N VAL A 269 -16.32 2.23 -26.46
CA VAL A 269 -15.01 2.16 -25.81
C VAL A 269 -14.36 3.55 -25.75
N GLY A 270 -13.84 3.89 -24.56
CA GLY A 270 -13.25 5.20 -24.25
C GLY A 270 -14.22 6.23 -23.68
N ASP A 271 -15.53 5.94 -23.60
CA ASP A 271 -16.48 6.84 -22.96
C ASP A 271 -16.24 6.95 -21.44
N ARG A 272 -16.26 8.19 -20.95
CA ARG A 272 -16.07 8.55 -19.54
C ARG A 272 -17.43 8.56 -18.84
N MET A 273 -17.67 7.59 -17.98
CA MET A 273 -18.95 7.36 -17.29
C MET A 273 -18.77 7.59 -15.79
N GLU A 274 -18.85 8.85 -15.34
CA GLU A 274 -19.04 9.15 -13.91
C GLU A 274 -20.43 8.65 -13.52
N MET A 275 -20.51 7.92 -12.41
CA MET A 275 -21.73 7.33 -11.86
C MET A 275 -21.89 7.69 -10.38
N GLU A 276 -23.14 7.85 -9.97
CA GLU A 276 -23.58 8.04 -8.59
C GLU A 276 -24.96 7.38 -8.43
N ILE A 277 -25.26 6.86 -7.25
CA ILE A 277 -26.48 6.10 -6.95
C ILE A 277 -27.22 6.75 -5.79
N GLY A 278 -28.51 7.03 -5.97
CA GLY A 278 -29.42 7.35 -4.88
C GLY A 278 -29.79 6.09 -4.12
N VAL A 279 -29.47 6.04 -2.82
CA VAL A 279 -29.70 4.89 -1.95
C VAL A 279 -30.86 5.17 -1.01
N PHE A 280 -31.96 4.44 -1.16
CA PHE A 280 -33.16 4.61 -0.35
C PHE A 280 -33.44 3.32 0.43
N LEU A 281 -33.24 3.32 1.75
CA LEU A 281 -33.44 2.13 2.60
C LEU A 281 -34.92 1.80 2.74
N GLN A 282 -35.32 0.54 2.52
CA GLN A 282 -36.71 0.12 2.67
C GLN A 282 -37.07 -0.02 4.16
N ALA A 283 -37.81 0.95 4.71
CA ALA A 283 -38.29 0.97 6.10
C ALA A 283 -37.18 0.74 7.17
N PRO A 284 -36.13 1.60 7.20
CA PRO A 284 -34.97 1.42 8.07
C PRO A 284 -35.36 1.45 9.55
N VAL A 285 -34.78 0.52 10.33
CA VAL A 285 -35.03 0.43 11.78
C VAL A 285 -34.43 1.62 12.52
N GLU A 286 -33.26 2.10 12.09
CA GLU A 286 -32.56 3.24 12.66
C GLU A 286 -31.95 4.12 11.57
N GLY A 287 -31.86 5.43 11.80
CA GLY A 287 -31.36 6.43 10.84
C GLY A 287 -32.45 7.01 9.95
N ARG A 288 -32.13 7.31 8.68
CA ARG A 288 -33.05 7.94 7.72
C ARG A 288 -33.25 7.10 6.47
N PHE A 289 -34.25 7.47 5.65
CA PHE A 289 -34.61 6.76 4.42
C PHE A 289 -33.59 6.95 3.30
N ASN A 290 -33.21 8.19 2.99
CA ASN A 290 -32.47 8.57 1.78
C ASN A 290 -30.96 8.81 2.03
N TYR A 291 -30.13 8.38 1.09
CA TYR A 291 -28.68 8.51 1.08
C TYR A 291 -28.16 8.53 -0.36
N TYR A 292 -26.85 8.68 -0.53
CA TYR A 292 -26.17 8.61 -1.83
C TYR A 292 -24.99 7.62 -1.78
N SER A 293 -24.43 7.24 -2.92
CA SER A 293 -23.16 6.53 -3.02
C SER A 293 -21.98 7.50 -3.08
N SER A 294 -20.76 6.96 -3.04
CA SER A 294 -19.58 7.66 -3.55
C SER A 294 -19.72 7.90 -5.06
N GLY A 295 -19.16 9.01 -5.55
CA GLY A 295 -18.98 9.24 -6.99
C GLY A 295 -17.78 8.44 -7.53
N ILE A 296 -17.99 7.73 -8.64
CA ILE A 296 -16.98 6.85 -9.26
C ILE A 296 -16.87 7.11 -10.77
N LEU A 297 -15.68 6.95 -11.35
CA LEU A 297 -15.46 7.03 -12.80
C LEU A 297 -15.14 5.66 -13.38
N TYR A 298 -15.99 5.19 -14.30
CA TYR A 298 -15.70 4.05 -15.16
C TYR A 298 -15.31 4.53 -16.57
N ILE A 299 -14.34 3.87 -17.19
CA ILE A 299 -13.97 4.08 -18.59
C ILE A 299 -14.40 2.85 -19.38
N VAL A 300 -15.35 3.03 -20.30
CA VAL A 300 -15.90 1.95 -21.12
C VAL A 300 -14.77 1.25 -21.89
N GLY A 301 -14.71 -0.07 -21.78
CA GLY A 301 -13.70 -0.93 -22.38
C GLY A 301 -12.45 -1.19 -21.55
N GLN A 302 -12.25 -0.56 -20.39
CA GLN A 302 -10.99 -0.68 -19.61
C GLN A 302 -11.05 -1.65 -18.43
N GLY A 303 -12.19 -1.74 -17.73
CA GLY A 303 -12.30 -2.49 -16.49
C GLY A 303 -11.69 -1.80 -15.26
N GLY A 304 -12.33 -2.01 -14.11
CA GLY A 304 -12.03 -1.33 -12.85
C GLY A 304 -12.49 0.13 -12.82
N ILE A 305 -12.57 0.71 -11.62
CA ILE A 305 -12.76 2.15 -11.42
C ILE A 305 -11.41 2.87 -11.54
N VAL A 306 -11.42 4.13 -11.98
CA VAL A 306 -10.22 4.98 -12.05
C VAL A 306 -10.38 6.21 -11.14
N PRO A 307 -9.32 6.67 -10.46
CA PRO A 307 -9.32 7.96 -9.78
C PRO A 307 -9.41 9.09 -10.81
N PHE A 308 -10.10 10.17 -10.46
CA PHE A 308 -10.49 11.21 -11.40
C PHE A 308 -10.45 12.62 -10.80
N GLU A 309 -10.62 13.60 -11.67
CA GLU A 309 -10.66 15.02 -11.37
C GLU A 309 -11.74 15.73 -12.19
N GLY A 310 -12.08 16.96 -11.79
CA GLY A 310 -12.98 17.83 -12.55
C GLY A 310 -12.22 18.88 -13.36
N GLN A 311 -12.33 18.86 -14.68
CA GLN A 311 -11.70 19.84 -15.58
C GLN A 311 -12.70 20.84 -16.20
N GLY A 312 -12.21 22.04 -16.48
CA GLY A 312 -13.00 23.13 -17.09
C GLY A 312 -14.04 23.74 -16.14
N ALA A 313 -14.78 24.75 -16.64
CA ALA A 313 -15.74 25.52 -15.84
C ALA A 313 -16.86 24.66 -15.22
N ILE A 314 -17.28 23.60 -15.92
CA ILE A 314 -18.31 22.65 -15.44
C ILE A 314 -17.72 21.50 -14.59
N ARG A 315 -16.40 21.47 -14.36
CA ARG A 315 -15.68 20.40 -13.65
C ARG A 315 -15.98 18.98 -14.19
N ASP A 316 -15.97 18.82 -15.51
CA ASP A 316 -16.21 17.54 -16.21
C ASP A 316 -15.20 16.46 -15.77
N SER A 317 -15.63 15.21 -15.71
CA SER A 317 -14.93 14.10 -15.05
C SER A 317 -13.85 13.49 -15.95
N PHE A 318 -12.58 13.81 -15.72
CA PHE A 318 -11.45 13.21 -16.44
C PHE A 318 -10.68 12.26 -15.52
N PRO A 319 -10.19 11.11 -16.04
CA PRO A 319 -9.30 10.26 -15.26
C PRO A 319 -8.03 11.05 -14.92
N LEU A 320 -7.57 10.94 -13.67
CA LEU A 320 -6.27 11.47 -13.27
C LEU A 320 -5.18 10.75 -14.08
N PRO A 321 -4.08 11.42 -14.46
CA PRO A 321 -2.96 10.73 -15.09
C PRO A 321 -2.26 9.81 -14.10
N ALA A 322 -1.70 8.69 -14.57
CA ALA A 322 -1.08 7.67 -13.70
C ALA A 322 -0.02 8.23 -12.73
N LYS A 323 0.77 9.25 -13.12
CA LYS A 323 1.73 9.95 -12.25
C LYS A 323 1.11 10.64 -11.01
N ALA A 324 -0.21 10.76 -10.95
CA ALA A 324 -0.95 11.30 -9.81
C ALA A 324 -1.56 10.19 -8.92
N TRP A 325 -1.46 8.92 -9.33
CA TRP A 325 -2.04 7.77 -8.64
C TRP A 325 -1.13 7.30 -7.50
N ALA A 326 -1.07 8.08 -6.42
CA ALA A 326 -0.17 7.84 -5.29
C ALA A 326 -0.28 6.42 -4.69
N GLY A 327 -1.48 5.82 -4.70
CA GLY A 327 -1.74 4.44 -4.31
C GLY A 327 -2.17 3.51 -5.46
N GLY A 328 -1.78 3.79 -6.71
CA GLY A 328 -2.28 3.06 -7.88
C GLY A 328 -3.80 3.24 -8.03
N ARG A 329 -4.54 2.18 -8.38
CA ARG A 329 -6.01 2.21 -8.48
C ARG A 329 -6.73 2.39 -7.15
N THR A 330 -6.05 2.21 -6.01
CA THR A 330 -6.63 2.54 -4.69
C THR A 330 -6.78 4.04 -4.45
N THR A 331 -6.05 4.86 -5.22
CA THR A 331 -5.94 6.31 -5.03
C THR A 331 -7.30 6.98 -4.95
N LEU A 332 -7.49 7.90 -4.01
CA LEU A 332 -8.69 8.72 -3.90
C LEU A 332 -8.72 9.79 -5.01
N HIS A 333 -9.82 9.86 -5.75
CA HIS A 333 -10.11 10.96 -6.69
C HIS A 333 -10.02 12.34 -6.01
N THR A 334 -9.81 13.43 -6.77
CA THR A 334 -9.57 14.77 -6.19
C THR A 334 -10.69 15.17 -5.22
N PRO A 335 -10.40 15.80 -4.06
CA PRO A 335 -11.45 16.19 -3.12
C PRO A 335 -12.42 17.19 -3.76
N PHE A 336 -13.70 16.84 -3.79
CA PHE A 336 -14.76 17.67 -4.40
C PHE A 336 -15.58 18.44 -3.36
N SER A 337 -15.76 17.90 -2.15
CA SER A 337 -16.68 18.43 -1.12
C SER A 337 -16.06 19.44 -0.12
N ASN A 338 -14.77 19.77 -0.29
CA ASN A 338 -14.04 20.69 0.59
C ASN A 338 -14.05 20.31 2.09
N GLU A 339 -13.91 19.00 2.39
CA GLU A 339 -13.73 18.43 3.73
C GLU A 339 -12.28 17.91 3.90
N PRO A 340 -11.26 18.78 3.98
CA PRO A 340 -9.86 18.36 3.99
C PRO A 340 -9.49 17.54 5.23
N ASP A 341 -10.24 17.67 6.33
CA ASP A 341 -10.01 17.01 7.60
C ASP A 341 -10.48 15.55 7.61
N ASN A 342 -11.55 15.24 6.87
CA ASN A 342 -12.07 13.88 6.68
C ASN A 342 -11.33 13.08 5.60
N ARG A 343 -10.32 13.69 4.95
CA ARG A 343 -9.70 13.13 3.73
C ARG A 343 -8.98 11.79 3.95
N PHE A 344 -8.42 11.54 5.13
CA PHE A 344 -7.72 10.29 5.45
C PHE A 344 -8.66 9.19 6.00
N LEU A 345 -9.98 9.45 6.08
CA LEU A 345 -10.98 8.49 6.54
C LEU A 345 -11.55 7.59 5.42
N GLN A 346 -11.21 7.87 4.16
CA GLN A 346 -11.88 7.29 2.99
C GLN A 346 -11.39 5.87 2.65
N MET A 347 -12.28 5.07 2.07
CA MET A 347 -12.00 3.76 1.49
C MET A 347 -11.15 3.88 0.22
N SER A 348 -10.34 2.87 -0.08
CA SER A 348 -9.70 2.72 -1.39
C SER A 348 -10.72 2.77 -2.55
N THR A 349 -10.40 3.49 -3.63
CA THR A 349 -11.33 3.69 -4.77
C THR A 349 -11.68 2.40 -5.52
N ASN A 350 -10.85 1.37 -5.42
CA ASN A 350 -11.03 0.04 -6.01
C ASN A 350 -11.54 -1.03 -5.00
N MET A 351 -12.06 -0.61 -3.84
CA MET A 351 -12.58 -1.46 -2.76
C MET A 351 -13.34 -2.70 -3.26
N ALA A 352 -12.93 -3.89 -2.82
CA ALA A 352 -13.60 -5.13 -3.20
C ALA A 352 -14.91 -5.30 -2.41
N PRO A 353 -15.97 -5.88 -3.01
CA PRO A 353 -17.24 -6.13 -2.32
C PRO A 353 -17.10 -6.88 -0.99
N VAL A 354 -16.15 -7.83 -0.91
CA VAL A 354 -15.87 -8.63 0.29
C VAL A 354 -15.26 -7.83 1.45
N ASN A 355 -14.80 -6.60 1.19
CA ASN A 355 -14.09 -5.76 2.15
C ASN A 355 -14.89 -4.53 2.60
N ALA A 356 -15.89 -4.07 1.85
CA ALA A 356 -16.66 -2.87 2.18
C ALA A 356 -17.36 -2.93 3.56
N GLN A 357 -18.07 -4.02 3.88
CA GLN A 357 -18.71 -4.18 5.20
C GLN A 357 -17.67 -4.38 6.34
N PRO A 358 -16.66 -5.28 6.21
CA PRO A 358 -15.59 -5.37 7.20
C PRO A 358 -14.80 -4.08 7.44
N PHE A 359 -14.63 -3.22 6.42
CA PHE A 359 -13.99 -1.90 6.57
C PHE A 359 -14.79 -0.99 7.51
N VAL A 360 -16.11 -0.86 7.33
CA VAL A 360 -16.92 0.00 8.20
C VAL A 360 -17.07 -0.56 9.61
N GLU A 361 -17.11 -1.88 9.77
CA GLU A 361 -17.06 -2.51 11.10
C GLU A 361 -15.70 -2.34 11.78
N GLY A 362 -14.60 -2.36 11.01
CA GLY A 362 -13.25 -2.06 11.49
C GLY A 362 -13.09 -0.61 11.95
N ARG A 363 -13.67 0.34 11.21
CA ARG A 363 -13.75 1.74 11.64
C ARG A 363 -14.53 1.89 12.94
N ARG A 364 -15.64 1.15 13.11
CA ARG A 364 -16.39 1.15 14.38
C ARG A 364 -15.49 0.77 15.56
N LEU A 365 -14.70 -0.29 15.41
CA LEU A 365 -13.73 -0.71 16.42
C LEU A 365 -12.65 0.35 16.67
N HIS A 366 -12.10 0.95 15.62
CA HIS A 366 -11.10 2.03 15.72
C HIS A 366 -11.60 3.25 16.51
N HIS A 367 -12.89 3.57 16.38
CA HIS A 367 -13.57 4.66 17.09
C HIS A 367 -14.21 4.25 18.43
N THR A 368 -14.10 2.98 18.85
CA THR A 368 -14.65 2.50 20.11
C THR A 368 -13.68 2.77 21.27
N ASN A 369 -14.19 3.33 22.35
CA ASN A 369 -13.53 3.40 23.65
C ASN A 369 -13.63 2.04 24.35
N PHE A 370 -12.49 1.39 24.60
CA PHE A 370 -12.44 0.03 25.19
C PHE A 370 -12.71 0.03 26.70
N GLN A 371 -12.85 1.20 27.34
CA GLN A 371 -13.27 1.30 28.74
C GLN A 371 -14.78 1.06 28.88
N ASP A 372 -15.61 1.76 28.10
CA ASP A 372 -17.07 1.83 28.27
C ASP A 372 -17.87 1.42 27.02
N GLY A 373 -17.19 1.14 25.91
CA GLY A 373 -17.80 0.80 24.61
C GLY A 373 -18.36 2.01 23.86
N SER A 374 -18.21 3.24 24.35
CA SER A 374 -18.69 4.44 23.66
C SER A 374 -17.99 4.67 22.32
N HIS A 375 -18.67 5.27 21.36
CA HIS A 375 -18.09 5.63 20.07
C HIS A 375 -17.66 7.10 20.09
N SER A 376 -16.52 7.43 19.51
CA SER A 376 -15.99 8.81 19.50
C SER A 376 -16.79 9.83 18.67
N GLU A 377 -17.94 9.44 18.11
CA GLU A 377 -18.74 10.25 17.18
C GLU A 377 -20.22 10.15 17.58
N PRO A 378 -20.96 11.27 17.63
CA PRO A 378 -22.32 11.33 18.16
C PRO A 378 -23.31 10.48 17.36
N GLY A 379 -24.38 10.03 18.02
CA GLY A 379 -25.46 9.25 17.41
C GLY A 379 -25.13 7.77 17.18
N ASN A 380 -23.91 7.31 17.46
CA ASN A 380 -23.54 5.89 17.37
C ASN A 380 -23.78 5.16 18.71
N PRO A 381 -24.33 3.94 18.69
CA PRO A 381 -24.63 3.17 19.89
C PRO A 381 -23.37 2.56 20.52
N VAL A 382 -23.39 2.47 21.85
CA VAL A 382 -22.37 1.80 22.67
C VAL A 382 -22.14 0.37 22.17
N PHE A 383 -20.88 0.02 21.90
CA PHE A 383 -20.47 -1.32 21.52
C PHE A 383 -20.12 -2.13 22.78
N THR A 384 -21.13 -2.51 23.56
CA THR A 384 -21.00 -3.15 24.88
C THR A 384 -20.08 -4.38 24.89
N ALA A 385 -19.98 -5.11 23.78
CA ALA A 385 -19.08 -6.27 23.62
C ALA A 385 -17.57 -5.91 23.66
N GLN A 386 -17.22 -4.63 23.57
CA GLN A 386 -15.84 -4.12 23.64
C GLN A 386 -15.57 -3.28 24.90
N ALA A 387 -16.56 -3.06 25.76
CA ALA A 387 -16.40 -2.36 27.03
C ALA A 387 -15.62 -3.19 28.05
N ASN A 388 -14.97 -2.53 29.01
CA ASN A 388 -14.17 -3.13 30.08
C ASN A 388 -13.01 -4.02 29.58
N LYS A 389 -12.36 -3.63 28.47
CA LYS A 389 -11.22 -4.37 27.88
C LYS A 389 -9.86 -3.66 27.97
N LEU A 390 -9.81 -2.42 28.48
CA LEU A 390 -8.52 -1.76 28.74
C LEU A 390 -7.77 -2.50 29.85
N GLY A 391 -6.45 -2.61 29.68
CA GLY A 391 -5.57 -3.03 30.75
C GLY A 391 -5.57 -2.03 31.91
N ASN A 392 -5.10 -2.44 33.09
CA ASN A 392 -5.13 -1.58 34.27
C ASN A 392 -4.37 -0.27 34.06
N ASN A 393 -3.25 -0.31 33.33
CA ASN A 393 -2.52 0.85 32.84
C ASN A 393 -2.62 0.89 31.30
N PHE A 394 -2.59 2.09 30.72
CA PHE A 394 -2.66 2.33 29.28
C PHE A 394 -2.13 3.73 28.91
N VAL A 395 -2.00 4.01 27.60
CA VAL A 395 -1.70 5.33 27.03
C VAL A 395 -2.99 6.05 26.63
N GLU A 396 -3.84 5.39 25.82
CA GLU A 396 -5.13 5.91 25.35
C GLU A 396 -6.25 4.87 25.38
N THR A 397 -7.50 5.33 25.34
CA THR A 397 -8.69 4.46 25.49
C THR A 397 -9.27 3.92 24.18
N SER A 398 -8.83 4.45 23.04
CA SER A 398 -9.28 4.09 21.70
C SER A 398 -8.19 4.37 20.66
N CYS A 399 -8.21 3.68 19.52
CA CYS A 399 -7.24 3.91 18.46
C CYS A 399 -7.31 5.35 17.91
N VAL A 400 -8.52 5.89 17.74
CA VAL A 400 -8.75 7.24 17.21
C VAL A 400 -8.32 8.36 18.17
N ALA A 401 -8.16 8.10 19.47
CA ALA A 401 -7.67 9.10 20.42
C ALA A 401 -6.22 9.51 20.13
N CYS A 402 -5.37 8.54 19.76
CA CYS A 402 -4.05 8.81 19.18
C CYS A 402 -4.14 9.21 17.70
N HIS A 403 -4.82 8.39 16.89
CA HIS A 403 -4.90 8.54 15.44
C HIS A 403 -6.08 9.42 15.00
N LYS A 404 -6.15 10.64 15.54
CA LYS A 404 -7.24 11.58 15.22
C LYS A 404 -7.34 11.76 13.69
N GLN A 405 -8.53 11.49 13.15
CA GLN A 405 -8.83 11.56 11.71
C GLN A 405 -7.88 10.72 10.82
N ASN A 406 -7.30 9.64 11.36
CA ASN A 406 -6.21 8.85 10.75
C ASN A 406 -4.93 9.65 10.42
N GLY A 407 -4.83 10.89 10.91
CA GLY A 407 -3.74 11.83 10.67
C GLY A 407 -2.53 11.60 11.57
N ARG A 408 -1.57 12.54 11.50
CA ARG A 408 -0.41 12.56 12.39
C ARG A 408 -0.78 13.19 13.73
N GLY A 409 -0.18 12.69 14.80
CA GLY A 409 -0.22 13.34 16.11
C GLY A 409 0.46 14.71 16.07
N LEU A 410 0.10 15.57 17.03
CA LEU A 410 0.77 16.86 17.26
C LEU A 410 1.30 16.92 18.71
N PRO A 411 2.48 17.57 18.95
CA PRO A 411 2.93 17.91 20.29
C PRO A 411 1.89 18.77 21.01
N PRO A 412 1.75 18.66 22.35
CA PRO A 412 0.94 19.59 23.11
C PRO A 412 1.38 21.04 22.88
N THR A 413 0.40 21.95 22.78
CA THR A 413 0.65 23.38 22.62
C THR A 413 1.29 24.02 23.86
N THR A 414 1.10 23.39 25.03
CA THR A 414 1.66 23.79 26.32
C THR A 414 2.68 22.77 26.84
N THR A 415 3.85 23.26 27.30
CA THR A 415 4.81 22.43 28.03
C THR A 415 4.22 21.93 29.36
N ASN A 416 4.81 20.86 29.91
CA ASN A 416 4.36 20.20 31.15
C ASN A 416 2.92 19.64 31.09
N THR A 417 2.43 19.34 29.88
CA THR A 417 1.24 18.54 29.61
C THR A 417 1.64 17.09 29.29
N THR A 418 0.88 16.11 29.77
CA THR A 418 1.04 14.68 29.45
C THR A 418 1.01 14.44 27.94
N LEU A 419 1.92 13.60 27.45
CA LEU A 419 1.97 13.24 26.04
C LEU A 419 0.96 12.13 25.71
N THR A 420 -0.17 12.52 25.11
CA THR A 420 -1.27 11.60 24.76
C THR A 420 -1.21 11.11 23.32
N ASN A 421 -0.67 11.91 22.40
CA ASN A 421 -0.46 11.56 20.98
C ASN A 421 0.93 10.95 20.72
N TYR A 422 1.45 10.22 21.71
CA TYR A 422 2.80 9.67 21.71
C TYR A 422 2.77 8.29 22.37
N VAL A 423 3.64 7.41 21.89
CA VAL A 423 4.11 6.27 22.66
C VAL A 423 5.54 6.59 23.11
N VAL A 424 5.87 6.32 24.36
CA VAL A 424 7.26 6.42 24.85
C VAL A 424 7.74 5.02 25.11
N LYS A 425 8.45 4.44 24.12
CA LYS A 425 9.10 3.14 24.30
C LYS A 425 10.23 3.28 25.32
N VAL A 426 10.39 2.27 26.17
CA VAL A 426 11.36 2.22 27.27
C VAL A 426 12.02 0.84 27.33
N GLY A 427 13.07 0.71 28.12
CA GLY A 427 13.73 -0.58 28.36
C GLY A 427 15.10 -0.40 29.01
N LYS A 428 15.77 -1.52 29.25
CA LYS A 428 17.18 -1.55 29.69
C LYS A 428 18.08 -1.94 28.53
N VAL A 429 19.01 -1.05 28.19
CA VAL A 429 19.98 -1.27 27.11
C VAL A 429 21.26 -1.88 27.68
N ASN A 430 21.70 -3.00 27.09
CA ASN A 430 23.01 -3.61 27.34
C ASN A 430 23.65 -3.99 26.00
N GLY A 431 24.64 -3.20 25.56
CA GLY A 431 25.13 -3.26 24.18
C GLY A 431 24.03 -2.85 23.20
N SER A 432 23.77 -3.69 22.21
CA SER A 432 22.63 -3.56 21.28
C SER A 432 21.33 -4.20 21.80
N THR A 433 21.39 -5.00 22.87
CA THR A 433 20.22 -5.72 23.39
C THR A 433 19.36 -4.81 24.26
N VAL A 434 18.05 -4.77 24.00
CA VAL A 434 17.05 -4.17 24.90
C VAL A 434 16.31 -5.27 25.65
N THR A 435 16.29 -5.17 26.97
CA THR A 435 15.44 -5.99 27.84
C THR A 435 14.36 -5.13 28.49
N VAL A 436 13.31 -5.78 29.00
CA VAL A 436 12.17 -5.12 29.65
C VAL A 436 12.62 -4.21 30.80
N ASP A 437 12.03 -3.03 30.94
CA ASP A 437 12.20 -2.23 32.15
C ASP A 437 11.38 -2.88 33.29
N PRO A 438 11.97 -3.15 34.48
CA PRO A 438 11.23 -3.77 35.58
C PRO A 438 9.99 -3.03 36.05
N ALA A 439 9.95 -1.70 35.93
CA ALA A 439 8.86 -0.87 36.42
C ALA A 439 7.84 -0.46 35.34
N LEU A 440 8.24 -0.46 34.05
CA LEU A 440 7.49 0.15 32.94
C LEU A 440 7.29 -0.75 31.71
N GLY A 441 7.71 -2.02 31.74
CA GLY A 441 7.59 -2.89 30.56
C GLY A 441 8.49 -2.43 29.40
N PHE A 442 7.95 -2.42 28.18
CA PHE A 442 8.57 -1.84 26.98
C PHE A 442 7.93 -0.51 26.54
N ARG A 443 6.80 -0.09 27.13
CA ARG A 443 6.13 1.19 26.85
C ARG A 443 5.61 1.86 28.11
N LEU A 444 5.91 3.16 28.24
CA LEU A 444 5.40 3.98 29.35
C LEU A 444 3.89 4.25 29.18
N GLN A 445 3.09 3.75 30.12
CA GLN A 445 1.63 3.85 30.16
C GLN A 445 1.18 4.94 31.13
N SER A 446 0.85 6.13 30.60
CA SER A 446 0.63 7.36 31.38
C SER A 446 -0.71 7.45 32.11
N ARG A 447 -1.59 6.46 31.97
CA ARG A 447 -2.94 6.42 32.54
C ARG A 447 -3.24 5.07 33.18
N ALA A 448 -4.24 5.06 34.06
CA ALA A 448 -4.76 3.86 34.68
C ALA A 448 -6.29 3.89 34.75
N VAL A 449 -6.93 2.71 34.69
CA VAL A 449 -8.38 2.56 34.91
C VAL A 449 -8.73 2.88 36.37
N SER A 450 -7.82 2.56 37.30
CA SER A 450 -7.92 2.92 38.71
C SER A 450 -6.54 3.04 39.35
N GLY A 451 -6.43 3.82 40.44
CA GLY A 451 -5.17 4.02 41.16
C GLY A 451 -4.24 5.03 40.49
N THR A 452 -2.94 4.82 40.67
CA THR A 452 -1.89 5.69 40.12
C THR A 452 -1.26 5.02 38.90
N PRO A 453 -1.09 5.71 37.75
CA PRO A 453 -0.38 5.17 36.61
C PRO A 453 1.09 4.92 36.94
N GLU A 454 1.72 4.01 36.21
CA GLU A 454 3.13 3.65 36.42
C GLU A 454 4.09 4.85 36.34
N ALA A 455 3.86 5.76 35.39
CA ALA A 455 4.59 7.02 35.24
C ALA A 455 3.74 8.05 34.48
N ASP A 456 4.29 9.25 34.29
CA ASP A 456 3.76 10.25 33.35
C ASP A 456 4.95 10.92 32.64
N VAL A 457 4.76 11.33 31.40
CA VAL A 457 5.80 11.88 30.53
C VAL A 457 5.30 13.13 29.80
N ARG A 458 6.13 14.17 29.80
CA ARG A 458 5.77 15.52 29.37
C ARG A 458 6.93 16.15 28.62
N ILE A 459 6.67 17.02 27.64
CA ILE A 459 7.70 17.94 27.14
C ILE A 459 7.82 19.08 28.16
N SER A 460 8.91 19.09 28.93
CA SER A 460 9.17 20.09 29.98
C SER A 460 9.77 21.38 29.43
N GLY A 461 10.40 21.32 28.27
CA GLY A 461 10.97 22.47 27.56
C GLY A 461 11.45 22.12 26.16
N TRP A 462 12.03 23.11 25.48
CA TRP A 462 12.61 22.98 24.15
C TRP A 462 14.01 23.60 24.12
N THR A 463 15.00 22.83 23.70
CA THR A 463 16.34 23.35 23.38
C THR A 463 16.35 23.80 21.93
N THR A 464 16.77 25.04 21.65
CA THR A 464 16.75 25.61 20.29
C THR A 464 18.13 25.81 19.70
N THR A 465 18.23 25.71 18.38
CA THR A 465 19.46 25.96 17.60
C THR A 465 19.11 26.80 16.38
N GLY A 466 19.79 27.93 16.19
CA GLY A 466 19.58 28.82 15.05
C GLY A 466 20.55 28.56 13.90
N GLY A 467 20.21 29.07 12.72
CA GLY A 467 21.10 29.12 11.55
C GLY A 467 20.50 29.97 10.43
N ASN A 468 21.17 30.02 9.27
CA ASN A 468 20.73 30.75 8.09
C ASN A 468 20.81 29.87 6.84
N LEU A 469 19.86 30.05 5.92
CA LEU A 469 19.93 29.53 4.56
C LEU A 469 20.88 30.41 3.72
N ALA A 470 21.32 29.92 2.55
CA ALA A 470 22.29 30.64 1.71
C ALA A 470 21.80 32.00 1.18
N ASP A 471 20.48 32.24 1.15
CA ASP A 471 19.87 33.55 0.83
C ASP A 471 19.81 34.52 2.03
N GLY A 472 20.35 34.12 3.19
CA GLY A 472 20.32 34.87 4.44
C GLY A 472 19.10 34.60 5.32
N THR A 473 18.08 33.88 4.85
CA THR A 473 16.86 33.60 5.63
C THR A 473 17.21 32.82 6.90
N ALA A 474 16.90 33.40 8.06
CA ALA A 474 17.16 32.76 9.35
C ALA A 474 16.15 31.63 9.63
N TYR A 475 16.61 30.56 10.27
CA TYR A 475 15.78 29.47 10.78
C TYR A 475 16.11 29.16 12.24
N GLN A 476 15.19 28.47 12.92
CA GLN A 476 15.40 27.96 14.26
C GLN A 476 14.84 26.54 14.35
N LEU A 477 15.69 25.59 14.73
CA LEU A 477 15.30 24.23 15.07
C LEU A 477 15.05 24.12 16.58
N ARG A 478 14.26 23.13 16.99
CA ARG A 478 14.00 22.80 18.40
C ARG A 478 14.11 21.29 18.63
N LYS A 479 14.66 20.88 19.77
CA LYS A 479 14.67 19.49 20.29
C LYS A 479 13.91 19.46 21.61
N PRO A 480 12.99 18.51 21.84
CA PRO A 480 12.23 18.44 23.09
C PRO A 480 13.12 18.02 24.25
N THR A 481 12.87 18.60 25.42
CA THR A 481 13.35 18.11 26.71
C THR A 481 12.18 17.43 27.41
N TYR A 482 12.38 16.18 27.85
CA TYR A 482 11.34 15.40 28.53
C TYR A 482 11.46 15.52 30.04
N GLY A 483 10.31 15.58 30.71
CA GLY A 483 10.17 15.44 32.16
C GLY A 483 9.30 14.24 32.47
N PHE A 484 9.66 13.50 33.52
CA PHE A 484 9.00 12.27 33.95
C PHE A 484 8.48 12.40 35.39
N VAL A 485 7.40 11.68 35.71
CA VAL A 485 6.81 11.59 37.07
C VAL A 485 6.71 10.12 37.46
N ASN A 486 6.80 9.83 38.76
CA ASN A 486 6.91 8.50 39.38
C ASN A 486 8.21 7.75 39.02
N VAL A 487 8.39 7.39 37.76
CA VAL A 487 9.57 6.64 37.27
C VAL A 487 10.23 7.41 36.13
N THR A 488 11.56 7.57 36.20
CA THR A 488 12.36 8.12 35.09
C THR A 488 13.11 6.97 34.41
N PRO A 489 12.78 6.61 33.15
CA PRO A 489 13.49 5.56 32.42
C PRO A 489 14.91 6.00 32.06
N THR A 490 15.87 5.08 32.16
CA THR A 490 17.27 5.35 31.74
C THR A 490 17.40 5.43 30.22
N ASN A 491 16.67 4.57 29.49
CA ASN A 491 16.63 4.53 28.04
C ASN A 491 15.18 4.68 27.56
N PHE A 492 14.93 5.60 26.63
CA PHE A 492 13.60 5.83 26.07
C PHE A 492 13.64 6.36 24.63
N SER A 493 12.54 6.14 23.91
CA SER A 493 12.29 6.66 22.56
C SER A 493 10.88 7.24 22.53
N ALA A 494 10.77 8.57 22.50
CA ALA A 494 9.49 9.25 22.37
C ALA A 494 9.05 9.30 20.90
N ARG A 495 7.89 8.72 20.62
CA ARG A 495 7.42 8.46 19.25
C ARG A 495 6.02 9.00 19.06
N ILE A 496 5.89 10.05 18.27
CA ILE A 496 4.62 10.68 17.93
C ILE A 496 3.79 9.78 17.01
N THR A 497 2.47 9.87 17.10
CA THR A 497 1.54 9.08 16.29
C THR A 497 1.71 9.35 14.78
N PRO A 498 1.95 8.33 13.93
CA PRO A 498 1.97 8.48 12.48
C PRO A 498 0.56 8.43 11.86
N GLN A 499 0.43 8.96 10.64
CA GLN A 499 -0.76 8.77 9.80
C GLN A 499 -0.93 7.31 9.36
N LEU A 500 -2.17 6.88 9.10
CA LEU A 500 -2.50 5.47 8.80
C LEU A 500 -2.72 5.14 7.31
N ILE A 501 -2.81 6.15 6.43
CA ILE A 501 -3.14 5.91 5.01
C ILE A 501 -2.08 5.07 4.27
N GLY A 502 -2.55 4.16 3.42
CA GLY A 502 -1.70 3.33 2.54
C GLY A 502 -0.90 2.22 3.23
N MET A 503 -1.14 1.91 4.50
CA MET A 503 -0.40 0.85 5.21
C MET A 503 -0.49 -0.52 4.53
N GLY A 504 -1.65 -0.90 3.99
CA GLY A 504 -1.83 -2.17 3.27
C GLY A 504 -1.03 -2.25 1.96
N LEU A 505 -0.85 -1.12 1.25
CA LEU A 505 0.01 -1.06 0.07
C LEU A 505 1.48 -1.31 0.41
N LEU A 506 1.96 -0.76 1.53
CA LEU A 506 3.36 -0.95 1.98
C LEU A 506 3.61 -2.38 2.50
N GLU A 507 2.59 -3.04 3.06
CA GLU A 507 2.62 -4.47 3.37
C GLU A 507 2.79 -5.32 2.09
N ALA A 508 2.11 -4.92 1.01
CA ALA A 508 2.09 -5.63 -0.26
C ALA A 508 3.36 -5.46 -1.12
N VAL A 509 4.31 -4.59 -0.76
CA VAL A 509 5.58 -4.43 -1.51
C VAL A 509 6.47 -5.68 -1.31
N PRO A 510 6.89 -6.40 -2.37
CA PRO A 510 7.74 -7.59 -2.26
C PRO A 510 9.05 -7.32 -1.52
N GLU A 511 9.51 -8.28 -0.72
CA GLU A 511 10.79 -8.20 -0.01
C GLU A 511 11.98 -8.04 -0.96
N SER A 512 11.97 -8.67 -2.15
CA SER A 512 13.03 -8.54 -3.15
C SER A 512 13.19 -7.11 -3.69
N GLN A 513 12.10 -6.34 -3.73
CA GLN A 513 12.13 -4.96 -4.21
C GLN A 513 12.77 -4.02 -3.19
N VAL A 514 12.47 -4.20 -1.90
CA VAL A 514 13.12 -3.44 -0.82
C VAL A 514 14.58 -3.87 -0.66
N ALA A 515 14.89 -5.17 -0.80
CA ALA A 515 16.26 -5.67 -0.82
C ALA A 515 17.09 -5.08 -1.98
N GLY A 516 16.47 -4.88 -3.15
CA GLY A 516 17.10 -4.25 -4.32
C GLY A 516 17.35 -2.74 -4.20
N LEU A 517 16.78 -2.07 -3.18
CA LEU A 517 17.08 -0.67 -2.84
C LEU A 517 18.15 -0.56 -1.74
N ALA A 518 18.51 -1.65 -1.06
CA ALA A 518 19.43 -1.62 0.07
C ALA A 518 20.90 -1.63 -0.37
N ASP A 519 21.70 -0.73 0.19
CA ASP A 519 23.16 -0.69 0.05
C ASP A 519 23.82 -0.57 1.44
N PRO A 520 23.74 -1.61 2.29
CA PRO A 520 24.21 -1.56 3.69
C PRO A 520 25.72 -1.34 3.85
N ASN A 521 26.49 -1.32 2.75
CA ASN A 521 27.94 -1.16 2.74
C ASN A 521 28.40 0.14 2.05
N ASP A 522 27.48 1.02 1.60
CA ASP A 522 27.78 2.20 0.76
C ASP A 522 28.67 1.81 -0.44
N SER A 523 28.26 0.75 -1.14
CA SER A 523 29.02 0.12 -2.23
C SER A 523 29.19 1.04 -3.43
N ASN A 524 28.30 2.03 -3.58
CA ASN A 524 28.37 3.06 -4.61
C ASN A 524 29.17 4.32 -4.18
N GLY A 525 29.50 4.47 -2.88
CA GLY A 525 30.31 5.55 -2.33
C GLY A 525 29.61 6.92 -2.30
N ASP A 526 28.28 6.95 -2.18
CA ASP A 526 27.48 8.16 -2.16
C ASP A 526 27.10 8.65 -0.74
N GLY A 527 27.48 7.89 0.29
CA GLY A 527 27.31 8.23 1.69
C GLY A 527 25.98 7.75 2.30
N ILE A 528 25.22 6.90 1.60
CA ILE A 528 23.95 6.33 2.06
C ILE A 528 24.11 4.83 2.24
N SER A 529 23.83 4.33 3.45
CA SER A 529 24.00 2.95 3.89
C SER A 529 22.68 2.24 4.18
N GLY A 530 21.64 2.59 3.40
CA GLY A 530 20.27 2.15 3.59
C GLY A 530 20.13 0.63 3.71
N ARG A 531 19.51 0.16 4.80
CA ARG A 531 19.43 -1.29 5.09
C ARG A 531 18.07 -1.76 5.59
N MET A 532 17.75 -3.02 5.30
CA MET A 532 16.56 -3.67 5.84
C MET A 532 16.68 -3.92 7.35
N GLN A 533 15.59 -3.70 8.09
CA GLN A 533 15.39 -4.34 9.39
C GLN A 533 14.80 -5.74 9.18
N THR A 534 15.33 -6.74 9.89
CA THR A 534 14.68 -8.05 10.03
C THR A 534 13.95 -8.17 11.36
N VAL A 535 12.78 -8.82 11.37
CA VAL A 535 11.94 -9.02 12.58
C VAL A 535 11.42 -10.44 12.64
N ARG A 536 11.14 -10.94 13.85
CA ARG A 536 10.47 -12.24 14.05
C ARG A 536 8.96 -12.06 13.96
N ASP A 537 8.32 -12.85 13.12
CA ASP A 537 6.87 -12.92 12.97
C ASP A 537 6.24 -13.52 14.25
N PRO A 538 5.42 -12.79 15.03
CA PRO A 538 4.91 -13.27 16.31
C PRO A 538 3.93 -14.45 16.19
N GLU A 539 3.35 -14.69 15.01
CA GLU A 539 2.40 -15.79 14.79
C GLU A 539 3.09 -17.07 14.28
N THR A 540 4.23 -16.93 13.58
CA THR A 540 4.90 -18.07 12.90
C THR A 540 6.37 -18.28 13.28
N GLY A 541 6.99 -17.36 14.01
CA GLY A 541 8.39 -17.41 14.46
C GLY A 541 9.45 -17.19 13.37
N VAL A 542 9.06 -17.17 12.09
CA VAL A 542 9.99 -16.97 10.97
C VAL A 542 10.46 -15.52 10.88
N THR A 543 11.60 -15.30 10.22
CA THR A 543 12.13 -13.95 9.98
C THR A 543 11.43 -13.30 8.79
N ARG A 544 11.08 -12.03 8.93
CA ARG A 544 10.40 -11.19 7.94
C ARG A 544 11.13 -9.85 7.80
N LEU A 545 10.85 -9.15 6.71
CA LEU A 545 11.19 -7.73 6.57
C LEU A 545 10.32 -6.91 7.54
N GLY A 546 10.96 -6.06 8.35
CA GLY A 546 10.27 -5.04 9.13
C GLY A 546 9.78 -3.90 8.24
N ARG A 547 8.56 -3.40 8.48
CA ARG A 547 7.90 -2.41 7.62
C ARG A 547 7.26 -1.25 8.38
N PHE A 548 6.67 -1.52 9.55
CA PHE A 548 5.85 -0.54 10.28
C PHE A 548 6.52 -0.05 11.57
N GLY A 549 5.97 1.05 12.12
CA GLY A 549 6.62 1.82 13.17
C GLY A 549 7.77 2.70 12.64
N TRP A 550 8.39 3.45 13.57
CA TRP A 550 9.43 4.43 13.28
C TRP A 550 10.80 3.82 12.94
N LYS A 551 11.10 2.63 13.45
CA LYS A 551 12.32 1.87 13.14
C LYS A 551 12.01 0.50 12.49
N ALA A 552 10.92 0.39 11.71
CA ALA A 552 10.57 -0.86 11.00
C ALA A 552 10.43 -2.10 11.93
N ALA A 553 9.70 -1.98 13.05
CA ALA A 553 9.69 -2.96 14.14
C ALA A 553 8.67 -4.12 13.97
N THR A 554 7.71 -4.00 13.05
CA THR A 554 6.73 -5.07 12.76
C THR A 554 6.59 -5.31 11.25
N ALA A 555 6.29 -6.55 10.86
CA ALA A 555 6.25 -6.97 9.45
C ALA A 555 4.88 -6.76 8.79
N ARG A 556 3.78 -6.83 9.56
CA ARG A 556 2.41 -6.81 9.05
C ARG A 556 1.56 -5.73 9.73
N VAL A 557 0.54 -5.23 9.04
CA VAL A 557 -0.47 -4.33 9.61
C VAL A 557 -1.16 -5.00 10.78
N ARG A 558 -1.53 -6.28 10.66
CA ARG A 558 -2.08 -7.10 11.76
C ARG A 558 -1.19 -7.11 13.00
N HIS A 559 0.13 -7.24 12.82
CA HIS A 559 1.10 -7.22 13.93
C HIS A 559 1.18 -5.83 14.55
N GLN A 560 1.22 -4.77 13.75
CA GLN A 560 1.25 -3.40 14.26
C GLN A 560 -0.02 -3.04 15.05
N VAL A 561 -1.20 -3.48 14.58
CA VAL A 561 -2.49 -3.29 15.26
C VAL A 561 -2.54 -4.07 16.57
N ALA A 562 -2.12 -5.34 16.57
CA ALA A 562 -2.11 -6.16 17.77
C ALA A 562 -1.08 -5.66 18.82
N GLU A 563 0.08 -5.17 18.38
CA GLU A 563 1.10 -4.57 19.26
C GLU A 563 0.58 -3.27 19.90
N ALA A 564 -0.11 -2.43 19.14
CA ALA A 564 -0.71 -1.20 19.66
C ALA A 564 -1.87 -1.48 20.64
N LEU A 565 -2.79 -2.38 20.29
CA LEU A 565 -3.84 -2.84 21.21
C LEU A 565 -3.26 -3.32 22.54
N ASN A 566 -2.22 -4.16 22.49
CA ASN A 566 -1.60 -4.72 23.68
C ASN A 566 -0.86 -3.67 24.52
N SER A 567 0.09 -2.95 23.92
CA SER A 567 1.05 -2.15 24.68
C SER A 567 0.61 -0.69 24.90
N ASP A 568 -0.31 -0.16 24.08
CA ASP A 568 -0.84 1.21 24.24
C ASP A 568 -2.22 1.25 24.91
N MET A 569 -3.00 0.17 24.84
CA MET A 569 -4.36 0.09 25.39
C MET A 569 -4.55 -1.04 26.41
N GLY A 570 -3.59 -1.95 26.55
CA GLY A 570 -3.71 -3.10 27.45
C GLY A 570 -4.71 -4.17 26.98
N VAL A 571 -5.08 -4.20 25.70
CA VAL A 571 -6.06 -5.14 25.12
C VAL A 571 -5.34 -6.34 24.50
N THR A 572 -5.55 -7.54 25.03
CA THR A 572 -4.92 -8.77 24.53
C THR A 572 -5.59 -9.35 23.28
N THR A 573 -4.79 -10.00 22.44
CA THR A 573 -5.22 -10.60 21.16
C THR A 573 -4.67 -12.03 21.02
N SER A 574 -5.05 -12.74 19.96
CA SER A 574 -4.46 -14.03 19.58
C SER A 574 -2.95 -13.93 19.29
N VAL A 575 -2.48 -12.77 18.83
CA VAL A 575 -1.07 -12.47 18.50
C VAL A 575 -0.25 -12.14 19.76
N PHE A 576 -0.78 -11.27 20.62
CA PHE A 576 -0.13 -10.86 21.88
C PHE A 576 -1.07 -11.11 23.07
N LYS A 577 -0.84 -12.25 23.73
CA LYS A 577 -1.72 -12.80 24.78
C LYS A 577 -1.40 -12.34 26.19
N SER A 578 -0.23 -11.77 26.43
CA SER A 578 0.19 -11.24 27.73
C SER A 578 0.39 -9.74 27.62
N LEU A 579 0.06 -8.99 28.68
CA LEU A 579 0.21 -7.54 28.72
C LEU A 579 1.70 -7.13 28.70
N ASP A 580 2.00 -5.98 28.11
CA ASP A 580 3.30 -5.34 28.27
C ASP A 580 3.48 -4.88 29.71
N CYS A 581 4.30 -5.61 30.48
CA CYS A 581 4.60 -5.29 31.86
C CYS A 581 6.03 -5.68 32.26
N GLY A 582 6.63 -4.83 33.09
CA GLY A 582 7.89 -5.05 33.77
C GLY A 582 7.79 -6.06 34.92
N THR A 583 8.93 -6.67 35.26
CA THR A 583 9.03 -7.73 36.29
C THR A 583 8.66 -7.29 37.72
N SER A 584 8.50 -6.00 37.99
CA SER A 584 8.07 -5.44 39.27
C SER A 584 6.60 -5.02 39.28
N GLN A 585 5.93 -4.97 38.13
CA GLN A 585 4.50 -4.66 38.04
C GLN A 585 3.65 -5.85 38.49
N GLN A 586 2.46 -5.55 39.01
CA GLN A 586 1.50 -6.53 39.55
C GLN A 586 0.22 -6.53 38.71
N GLY A 587 -0.51 -7.65 38.72
CA GLY A 587 -1.78 -7.77 37.99
C GLY A 587 -1.64 -8.13 36.50
N CYS A 588 -0.42 -8.25 35.96
CA CYS A 588 -0.17 -8.58 34.55
C CYS A 588 0.03 -10.07 34.26
N ALA A 589 -0.01 -10.94 35.28
CA ALA A 589 0.33 -12.34 35.12
C ALA A 589 -0.80 -13.13 34.44
N GLY A 590 -0.47 -13.82 33.34
CA GLY A 590 -1.38 -14.72 32.64
C GLY A 590 -1.33 -14.60 31.12
N THR A 591 -2.29 -15.23 30.47
CA THR A 591 -2.51 -15.15 29.01
C THR A 591 -4.01 -15.07 28.72
N SER A 592 -4.44 -14.12 27.90
CA SER A 592 -5.82 -13.90 27.49
C SER A 592 -5.93 -13.54 26.01
N THR A 593 -7.16 -13.41 25.51
CA THR A 593 -7.47 -12.92 24.17
C THR A 593 -8.83 -12.22 24.27
N GLU A 594 -8.81 -10.91 24.54
CA GLU A 594 -9.99 -10.10 24.82
C GLU A 594 -10.63 -9.56 23.53
N LEU A 595 -9.82 -9.22 22.54
CA LEU A 595 -10.29 -8.96 21.18
C LEU A 595 -10.14 -10.24 20.34
N GLY A 596 -11.27 -10.79 19.89
CA GLY A 596 -11.30 -11.98 19.04
C GLY A 596 -10.84 -11.71 17.60
N ASP A 597 -10.35 -12.75 16.92
CA ASP A 597 -9.75 -12.63 15.60
C ASP A 597 -10.63 -11.94 14.56
N SER A 598 -11.95 -12.19 14.56
CA SER A 598 -12.88 -11.53 13.63
C SER A 598 -12.89 -10.00 13.77
N ASP A 599 -12.72 -9.47 14.98
CA ASP A 599 -12.68 -8.02 15.20
C ASP A 599 -11.27 -7.45 14.95
N LEU A 600 -10.22 -8.21 15.27
CA LEU A 600 -8.84 -7.87 14.88
C LEU A 600 -8.69 -7.81 13.34
N ASP A 601 -9.32 -8.72 12.61
CA ASP A 601 -9.33 -8.77 11.14
C ASP A 601 -10.08 -7.57 10.54
N LYS A 602 -11.23 -7.19 11.09
CA LYS A 602 -11.96 -5.97 10.68
C LYS A 602 -11.12 -4.72 10.91
N LEU A 603 -10.54 -4.57 12.11
CA LEU A 603 -9.69 -3.42 12.44
C LEU A 603 -8.44 -3.36 11.54
N THR A 604 -7.84 -4.51 11.24
CA THR A 604 -6.73 -4.63 10.27
C THR A 604 -7.20 -4.21 8.87
N ARG A 605 -8.35 -4.71 8.38
CA ARG A 605 -8.92 -4.36 7.07
C ARG A 605 -9.21 -2.86 6.95
N TYR A 606 -9.79 -2.24 7.97
CA TYR A 606 -10.00 -0.79 8.00
C TYR A 606 -8.70 -0.03 7.76
N ILE A 607 -7.66 -0.32 8.55
CA ILE A 607 -6.37 0.37 8.48
C ILE A 607 -5.64 0.08 7.15
N SER A 608 -5.66 -1.17 6.69
CA SER A 608 -5.02 -1.57 5.43
C SER A 608 -5.62 -0.85 4.22
N LEU A 609 -6.95 -0.75 4.15
CA LEU A 609 -7.71 -0.27 2.98
C LEU A 609 -8.08 1.24 3.05
N LEU A 610 -7.43 2.01 3.93
CA LEU A 610 -7.48 3.48 3.89
C LEU A 610 -6.88 3.99 2.58
N GLY A 611 -7.69 4.67 1.78
CA GLY A 611 -7.29 5.18 0.47
C GLY A 611 -6.23 6.27 0.56
N VAL A 612 -5.26 6.22 -0.34
CA VAL A 612 -4.20 7.24 -0.45
C VAL A 612 -4.70 8.41 -1.31
N PRO A 613 -4.61 9.68 -0.86
CA PRO A 613 -4.95 10.84 -1.69
C PRO A 613 -4.11 10.91 -2.97
N ALA A 614 -4.71 11.30 -4.10
CA ALA A 614 -3.95 11.63 -5.31
C ALA A 614 -2.94 12.76 -5.07
N ARG A 615 -1.77 12.66 -5.73
CA ARG A 615 -0.82 13.77 -5.82
C ARG A 615 -1.51 14.97 -6.48
N ARG A 616 -1.41 16.12 -5.83
CA ARG A 616 -1.92 17.41 -6.28
C ARG A 616 -0.89 18.10 -7.20
N ASP A 617 -1.26 19.24 -7.78
CA ASP A 617 -0.37 20.13 -8.55
C ASP A 617 0.54 19.44 -9.59
N TYR A 618 0.15 18.26 -10.08
CA TYR A 618 1.01 17.37 -10.86
C TYR A 618 1.33 17.89 -12.28
N ASN A 619 0.67 18.98 -12.70
CA ASN A 619 0.88 19.72 -13.94
C ASN A 619 1.34 21.18 -13.69
N ASP A 620 1.54 21.58 -12.44
CA ASP A 620 2.03 22.92 -12.10
C ASP A 620 3.54 23.03 -12.39
N ALA A 621 3.94 24.06 -13.12
CA ALA A 621 5.32 24.21 -13.57
C ALA A 621 6.32 24.34 -12.40
N THR A 622 5.92 24.98 -11.29
CA THR A 622 6.76 25.14 -10.11
C THR A 622 6.84 23.85 -9.30
N ALA A 623 5.76 23.05 -9.22
CA ALA A 623 5.81 21.72 -8.62
C ALA A 623 6.67 20.74 -9.44
N LEU A 624 6.65 20.82 -10.77
CA LEU A 624 7.50 20.01 -11.66
C LEU A 624 8.98 20.43 -11.59
N GLN A 625 9.27 21.73 -11.46
CA GLN A 625 10.62 22.19 -11.11
C GLN A 625 11.03 21.64 -9.73
N GLY A 626 10.13 21.69 -8.74
CA GLY A 626 10.38 21.18 -7.40
C GLY A 626 10.72 19.69 -7.34
N GLU A 627 10.06 18.87 -8.15
CA GLU A 627 10.37 17.45 -8.33
C GLU A 627 11.79 17.24 -8.90
N THR A 628 12.18 18.08 -9.86
CA THR A 628 13.54 18.07 -10.43
C THR A 628 14.58 18.47 -9.38
N VAL A 629 14.30 19.51 -8.58
CA VAL A 629 15.16 19.96 -7.48
C VAL A 629 15.26 18.90 -6.37
N PHE A 630 14.17 18.21 -6.03
CA PHE A 630 14.14 17.11 -5.06
C PHE A 630 15.04 15.93 -5.48
N ASN A 631 14.98 15.54 -6.75
CA ASN A 631 15.87 14.52 -7.31
C ASN A 631 17.34 14.99 -7.31
N ASN A 632 17.61 16.20 -7.79
CA ASN A 632 18.98 16.75 -7.86
C ASN A 632 19.61 17.00 -6.48
N ALA A 633 18.79 17.28 -5.45
CA ALA A 633 19.24 17.40 -4.06
C ALA A 633 19.52 16.04 -3.40
N GLY A 634 19.29 14.90 -4.07
CA GLY A 634 19.52 13.56 -3.53
C GLY A 634 18.41 13.03 -2.61
N CYS A 635 17.31 13.77 -2.40
CA CYS A 635 16.22 13.36 -1.51
C CYS A 635 15.59 12.02 -1.94
N ALA A 636 15.48 11.80 -3.26
CA ALA A 636 14.90 10.60 -3.85
C ALA A 636 15.71 9.30 -3.64
N LYS A 637 16.95 9.39 -3.11
CA LYS A 637 17.78 8.21 -2.83
C LYS A 637 17.23 7.35 -1.69
N CYS A 638 16.72 7.98 -0.63
CA CYS A 638 15.98 7.31 0.45
C CYS A 638 14.46 7.37 0.20
N HIS A 639 13.96 8.56 -0.19
CA HIS A 639 12.55 8.74 -0.54
C HIS A 639 12.24 8.23 -1.96
N ALA A 640 12.54 6.95 -2.21
CA ALA A 640 12.36 6.26 -3.48
C ALA A 640 10.94 6.51 -4.04
N PRO A 641 10.79 7.21 -5.18
CA PRO A 641 9.48 7.71 -5.59
C PRO A 641 8.43 6.64 -5.82
N THR A 642 8.80 5.51 -6.42
CA THR A 642 7.87 4.49 -6.93
C THR A 642 8.22 3.10 -6.41
N LEU A 643 7.20 2.37 -5.99
CA LEU A 643 7.25 0.94 -5.68
C LEU A 643 6.13 0.20 -6.45
N THR A 644 6.22 -1.12 -6.55
CA THR A 644 5.19 -1.99 -7.14
C THR A 644 4.81 -3.09 -6.17
N THR A 645 3.51 -3.27 -5.92
CA THR A 645 2.99 -4.29 -5.00
C THR A 645 2.90 -5.69 -5.63
N SER A 646 2.93 -6.71 -4.78
CA SER A 646 2.92 -8.12 -5.19
C SER A 646 1.60 -8.56 -5.82
N GLN A 647 1.68 -9.31 -6.93
CA GLN A 647 0.53 -10.07 -7.47
C GLN A 647 -0.08 -11.06 -6.48
N TYR A 648 0.68 -11.46 -5.46
CA TYR A 648 0.27 -12.42 -4.43
C TYR A 648 -0.31 -11.77 -3.17
N SER A 649 -0.53 -10.44 -3.16
CA SER A 649 -1.30 -9.79 -2.09
C SER A 649 -2.65 -10.49 -1.92
N PRO A 650 -3.04 -10.89 -0.68
CA PRO A 650 -4.30 -11.56 -0.44
C PRO A 650 -5.49 -10.63 -0.74
N LEU A 651 -5.37 -9.35 -0.37
CA LEU A 651 -6.34 -8.31 -0.69
C LEU A 651 -6.20 -7.94 -2.17
N ASN A 652 -7.32 -8.05 -2.90
CA ASN A 652 -7.37 -7.81 -4.34
C ASN A 652 -6.94 -6.39 -4.72
N GLU A 653 -7.31 -5.42 -3.90
CA GLU A 653 -7.10 -3.97 -4.05
C GLU A 653 -5.62 -3.59 -4.20
N PHE A 654 -4.70 -4.45 -3.76
CA PHE A 654 -3.25 -4.19 -3.76
C PHE A 654 -2.48 -5.14 -4.69
N ARG A 655 -3.11 -5.85 -5.63
CA ARG A 655 -2.38 -6.73 -6.57
C ARG A 655 -1.87 -5.97 -7.78
N ASN A 656 -0.54 -5.96 -7.98
CA ASN A 656 0.14 -5.31 -9.12
C ASN A 656 -0.10 -3.79 -9.23
N GLU A 657 -0.23 -3.10 -8.10
CA GLU A 657 -0.38 -1.65 -8.07
C GLU A 657 0.99 -0.98 -8.14
N THR A 658 1.16 -0.04 -9.07
CA THR A 658 2.30 0.90 -9.06
C THR A 658 1.93 2.07 -8.16
N ILE A 659 2.71 2.30 -7.11
CA ILE A 659 2.42 3.26 -6.05
C ILE A 659 3.53 4.31 -5.97
N HIS A 660 3.18 5.55 -5.64
CA HIS A 660 4.13 6.67 -5.51
C HIS A 660 4.26 7.09 -4.04
N ALA A 661 4.91 6.25 -3.23
CA ALA A 661 4.97 6.37 -1.78
C ALA A 661 6.10 7.27 -1.26
N TYR A 662 7.15 7.51 -2.06
CA TYR A 662 8.35 8.26 -1.66
C TYR A 662 9.01 7.69 -0.40
N THR A 663 9.32 6.40 -0.44
CA THR A 663 9.99 5.62 0.61
C THR A 663 10.57 4.35 0.02
N ASP A 664 11.75 3.96 0.48
CA ASP A 664 12.38 2.66 0.25
C ASP A 664 12.05 1.61 1.32
N LEU A 665 11.38 2.01 2.41
CA LEU A 665 11.14 1.25 3.64
C LEU A 665 12.41 0.83 4.42
N LEU A 666 13.58 1.37 4.09
CA LEU A 666 14.87 1.05 4.72
C LEU A 666 15.13 1.89 5.98
N LEU A 667 16.06 1.41 6.81
CA LEU A 667 16.69 2.17 7.89
C LEU A 667 17.88 2.98 7.36
N HIS A 668 17.99 4.23 7.82
CA HIS A 668 19.13 5.11 7.58
C HIS A 668 19.58 5.78 8.88
N ASP A 669 20.89 5.98 9.08
CA ASP A 669 21.42 6.83 10.14
C ASP A 669 21.12 8.30 9.83
N MET A 670 20.22 8.90 10.62
CA MET A 670 19.82 10.31 10.48
C MET A 670 20.63 11.27 11.36
N GLY A 671 21.74 10.78 11.93
CA GLY A 671 22.71 11.51 12.72
C GLY A 671 22.33 11.72 14.20
N THR A 672 23.33 12.08 15.00
CA THR A 672 23.23 12.31 16.45
C THR A 672 22.19 13.37 16.86
N GLY A 673 21.83 14.28 15.95
CA GLY A 673 20.73 15.23 16.17
C GLY A 673 19.39 14.53 16.38
N LEU A 674 19.11 13.49 15.58
CA LEU A 674 17.89 12.69 15.60
C LEU A 674 18.04 11.36 16.36
N ALA A 675 19.19 11.07 16.95
CA ALA A 675 19.36 9.90 17.79
C ALA A 675 18.52 9.97 19.09
N ASP A 676 17.84 8.86 19.38
CA ASP A 676 17.39 8.49 20.72
C ASP A 676 18.46 7.62 21.42
N ASN A 677 18.19 7.18 22.66
CA ASN A 677 19.09 6.27 23.40
C ASN A 677 18.49 4.87 23.58
N LEU A 678 17.57 4.45 22.70
CA LEU A 678 16.88 3.17 22.74
C LEU A 678 16.91 2.50 21.34
N PRO A 679 17.85 1.56 21.09
CA PRO A 679 17.84 0.76 19.87
C PRO A 679 16.58 -0.12 19.80
N GLU A 680 16.23 -0.62 18.62
CA GLU A 680 15.06 -1.48 18.43
C GLU A 680 15.32 -2.52 17.34
N GLY A 681 15.39 -3.80 17.74
CA GLY A 681 15.81 -4.87 16.84
C GLY A 681 17.28 -4.70 16.47
N GLN A 682 17.56 -4.55 15.18
CA GLN A 682 18.89 -4.24 14.66
C GLN A 682 19.14 -2.73 14.55
N ALA A 683 18.11 -1.88 14.62
CA ALA A 683 18.24 -0.43 14.49
C ALA A 683 18.90 0.20 15.72
N SER A 684 19.93 1.02 15.52
CA SER A 684 20.58 1.83 16.55
C SER A 684 19.68 2.98 17.05
N GLY A 685 20.23 3.82 17.93
CA GLY A 685 19.55 5.03 18.39
C GLY A 685 19.32 6.08 17.29
N ALA A 686 20.23 6.15 16.31
CA ALA A 686 20.22 7.15 15.23
C ALA A 686 19.49 6.71 13.96
N GLU A 687 19.22 5.41 13.83
CA GLU A 687 18.58 4.85 12.65
C GLU A 687 17.05 4.94 12.69
N TRP A 688 16.48 5.41 11.59
CA TRP A 688 15.05 5.57 11.40
C TRP A 688 14.61 5.03 10.05
N ARG A 689 13.39 4.51 9.97
CA ARG A 689 12.81 4.06 8.71
C ARG A 689 12.38 5.26 7.86
N THR A 690 12.70 5.27 6.57
CA THR A 690 12.20 6.30 5.64
C THR A 690 10.66 6.33 5.66
N ALA A 691 10.06 7.41 6.17
CA ALA A 691 8.60 7.54 6.20
C ALA A 691 8.05 7.88 4.79
N PRO A 692 6.91 7.29 4.36
CA PRO A 692 6.27 7.69 3.11
C PRO A 692 5.83 9.17 3.17
N LEU A 693 5.96 9.86 2.03
CA LEU A 693 5.59 11.28 1.91
C LEU A 693 4.18 11.51 1.34
N TRP A 694 3.45 10.46 0.95
CA TRP A 694 2.08 10.61 0.45
C TRP A 694 1.15 11.30 1.47
N GLY A 695 0.28 12.19 1.00
CA GLY A 695 -0.58 13.04 1.80
C GLY A 695 0.14 14.02 2.73
N ILE A 696 1.47 14.19 2.68
CA ILE A 696 2.19 15.06 3.62
C ILE A 696 1.66 16.50 3.58
N GLY A 697 1.31 17.02 2.40
CA GLY A 697 0.76 18.37 2.25
C GLY A 697 -0.71 18.51 2.66
N LEU A 698 -1.36 17.42 3.11
CA LEU A 698 -2.69 17.43 3.71
C LEU A 698 -2.64 17.43 5.25
N THR A 699 -1.45 17.30 5.86
CA THR A 699 -1.26 17.23 7.32
C THR A 699 -1.91 18.42 8.04
N THR A 700 -1.70 19.67 7.58
CA THR A 700 -2.37 20.85 8.15
C THR A 700 -3.90 20.69 8.22
N GLY A 701 -4.52 20.15 7.16
CA GLY A 701 -5.98 19.99 7.07
C GLY A 701 -6.51 18.85 7.94
N VAL A 702 -5.84 17.70 7.95
CA VAL A 702 -6.25 16.49 8.69
C VAL A 702 -5.93 16.57 10.18
N SER A 703 -4.74 17.04 10.54
CA SER A 703 -4.30 17.11 11.95
C SER A 703 -4.64 18.44 12.63
N GLY A 704 -5.03 19.47 11.87
CA GLY A 704 -5.24 20.84 12.38
C GLY A 704 -3.95 21.61 12.66
N GLY A 705 -2.83 21.17 12.08
CA GLY A 705 -1.50 21.73 12.26
C GLY A 705 -0.42 20.76 11.73
N GLU A 706 0.85 21.12 11.87
CA GLU A 706 1.97 20.32 11.36
C GLU A 706 2.98 19.99 12.44
N SER A 707 3.41 18.73 12.44
CA SER A 707 4.62 18.31 13.13
C SER A 707 5.24 17.09 12.44
N TYR A 708 6.56 17.05 12.38
CA TYR A 708 7.30 16.04 11.63
C TYR A 708 8.45 15.45 12.45
N LEU A 709 9.02 14.35 11.91
CA LEU A 709 10.02 13.49 12.54
C LEU A 709 9.45 12.66 13.69
N HIS A 710 10.24 11.72 14.21
CA HIS A 710 9.78 10.70 15.16
C HIS A 710 9.16 11.27 16.44
N ASP A 711 9.54 12.48 16.88
CA ASP A 711 9.06 13.12 18.11
C ASP A 711 8.22 14.39 17.88
N GLY A 712 7.88 14.71 16.63
CA GLY A 712 7.13 15.92 16.27
C GLY A 712 7.88 17.24 16.49
N ARG A 713 9.22 17.20 16.60
CA ARG A 713 9.99 18.41 16.90
C ARG A 713 9.92 19.47 15.80
N ALA A 714 9.88 19.06 14.53
CA ALA A 714 9.91 19.95 13.38
C ALA A 714 8.52 20.50 13.08
N ARG A 715 8.39 21.84 13.02
CA ARG A 715 7.13 22.59 12.83
C ARG A 715 6.74 22.82 11.37
N SER A 716 7.57 22.38 10.43
CA SER A 716 7.37 22.54 8.98
C SER A 716 8.23 21.53 8.22
N VAL A 717 7.93 21.31 6.94
CA VAL A 717 8.78 20.52 6.02
C VAL A 717 10.21 21.09 5.97
N THR A 718 10.37 22.42 5.97
CA THR A 718 11.67 23.09 6.04
C THR A 718 12.46 22.69 7.29
N GLU A 719 11.84 22.72 8.47
CA GLU A 719 12.51 22.27 9.70
C GLU A 719 12.83 20.77 9.67
N ALA A 720 11.96 19.95 9.05
CA ALA A 720 12.20 18.52 8.93
C ALA A 720 13.45 18.23 8.07
N ILE A 721 13.59 18.88 6.90
CA ILE A 721 14.78 18.78 6.04
C ILE A 721 16.03 19.25 6.79
N LEU A 722 15.97 20.39 7.49
CA LEU A 722 17.09 20.94 8.24
C LEU A 722 17.55 20.08 9.44
N TRP A 723 16.72 19.14 9.89
CA TRP A 723 17.07 18.14 10.91
C TRP A 723 17.79 16.90 10.35
N HIS A 724 17.83 16.67 9.04
CA HIS A 724 18.52 15.52 8.46
C HIS A 724 20.03 15.63 8.71
N GLY A 725 20.61 14.68 9.44
CA GLY A 725 22.05 14.46 9.55
C GLY A 725 22.41 13.05 9.08
N GLY A 726 23.62 12.60 9.39
CA GLY A 726 24.10 11.28 8.97
C GLY A 726 24.06 11.16 7.44
N GLU A 727 23.46 10.08 6.94
CA GLU A 727 23.25 9.82 5.51
C GLU A 727 22.47 10.95 4.81
N GLY A 728 21.57 11.61 5.53
CA GLY A 728 20.77 12.73 5.03
C GLY A 728 21.48 14.10 5.01
N ASP A 729 22.72 14.22 5.50
CA ASP A 729 23.37 15.54 5.63
C ASP A 729 23.62 16.19 4.27
N ALA A 730 24.10 15.44 3.27
CA ALA A 730 24.37 15.96 1.93
C ALA A 730 23.11 16.58 1.29
N SER A 731 21.97 15.89 1.41
CA SER A 731 20.67 16.37 0.90
C SER A 731 20.17 17.61 1.63
N LYS A 732 20.42 17.72 2.95
CA LYS A 732 20.19 18.96 3.70
C LYS A 732 21.09 20.10 3.21
N GLN A 733 22.40 19.86 3.03
CA GLN A 733 23.32 20.91 2.55
C GLN A 733 22.92 21.40 1.15
N ALA A 734 22.48 20.50 0.27
CA ALA A 734 21.92 20.87 -1.02
C ALA A 734 20.73 21.83 -0.85
N PHE A 735 19.74 21.49 0.00
CA PHE A 735 18.58 22.34 0.32
C PHE A 735 18.95 23.71 0.92
N VAL A 736 19.93 23.75 1.84
CA VAL A 736 20.44 25.00 2.45
C VAL A 736 21.02 25.94 1.40
N ASN A 737 21.72 25.38 0.41
CA ASN A 737 22.38 26.11 -0.67
C ASN A 737 21.47 26.47 -1.86
N LEU A 738 20.22 25.98 -1.90
CA LEU A 738 19.27 26.37 -2.94
C LEU A 738 18.97 27.87 -2.96
N SER A 739 18.63 28.38 -4.15
CA SER A 739 17.99 29.68 -4.29
C SER A 739 16.61 29.68 -3.59
N ALA A 740 16.11 30.86 -3.22
CA ALA A 740 14.77 30.99 -2.66
C ALA A 740 13.68 30.42 -3.61
N SER A 741 13.88 30.54 -4.93
CA SER A 741 12.97 30.03 -5.95
C SER A 741 12.95 28.49 -5.95
N ASP A 742 14.12 27.85 -6.00
CA ASP A 742 14.23 26.38 -6.07
C ASP A 742 13.81 25.72 -4.75
N ARG A 743 14.08 26.37 -3.61
CA ARG A 743 13.57 25.95 -2.30
C ARG A 743 12.04 26.03 -2.23
N ASN A 744 11.44 27.12 -2.70
CA ASN A 744 9.98 27.23 -2.76
C ASN A 744 9.37 26.22 -3.75
N ALA A 745 10.05 25.92 -4.86
CA ALA A 745 9.66 24.88 -5.80
C ALA A 745 9.67 23.49 -5.15
N LEU A 746 10.77 23.10 -4.50
CA LEU A 746 10.88 21.83 -3.78
C LEU A 746 9.80 21.70 -2.70
N LEU A 747 9.58 22.75 -1.91
CA LEU A 747 8.52 22.74 -0.89
C LEU A 747 7.12 22.62 -1.51
N LYS A 748 6.86 23.26 -2.66
CA LYS A 748 5.60 23.08 -3.39
C LYS A 748 5.44 21.64 -3.90
N PHE A 749 6.51 21.03 -4.42
CA PHE A 749 6.51 19.63 -4.81
C PHE A 749 6.20 18.69 -3.63
N VAL A 750 6.93 18.81 -2.52
CA VAL A 750 6.69 17.95 -1.34
C VAL A 750 5.27 18.16 -0.80
N ASN A 751 4.78 19.40 -0.73
CA ASN A 751 3.41 19.68 -0.33
C ASN A 751 2.35 19.28 -1.39
N SER A 752 2.76 18.91 -2.61
CA SER A 752 1.85 18.35 -3.61
C SER A 752 1.53 16.87 -3.35
N LEU A 753 2.38 16.17 -2.57
CA LEU A 753 2.27 14.74 -2.25
C LEU A 753 1.17 14.45 -1.23
#